data_AF-A0A9D8SYZ1-F1
#
_entry.id   AF-A0A9D8SYZ1-F1
#
_cell.length_a   1.000
_cell.length_b   1.000
_cell.length_c   1.000
_cell.angle_alpha   90.00
_cell.angle_beta   90.00
_cell.angle_gamma   90.00
#
_symmetry.space_group_name_H-M   'P 1'
#
loop_
_entity.id
_entity.type
_entity.pdbx_description
1 polymer ?
#
loop_
_entity_poly.entity_id
_entity_poly.type
_entity_poly.pdbx_seq_one_letter_code
_entity_poly.pdbx_strand_id
1 'polypeptide(L)'
;LTEKNKFRLEGEYRAANAAEISLGAMNVARGSVRVTAGGRLLTENVDYIVDYISGTVTITNNDILSSGANIQATCEDQGVYSMVRKTFTGLAMEYAFSDHFVLGGTLMHLSERPLTNKVDMNTEPLNNTLWGLHTAFDFESQALTNVLDMLPLVNVTQPSKLTMRAEFAQLVPGSNKQIDNTVYVDDFEAAKKSISLKDVTQWHLASTPYDPSGKFPEAAYSNDLRYGQNRSLLSWYYVDQIFTQSRSQTPDHIRSDEEQLSNHYVRAVNQKEIYPDKDLQYNQTGLLNIMNVVFYPKQRGPYNYDVNGMNSDGSLSQPEKRWGGMMRKVESNLTNFESNNVEYIEFWLMDPFVYDSTGLHQGGDLYFNLGDISEDVLKDGKKSFENGLPVDGDSMVIGYTKWGKISTKNVNVYAFDNTEGVRRIQDVGLDGLNDDEEADYFADYVQAVSNRLDGITKSEMLDNPFSPLNDPSGDNYHHYRGTDYDRRKMPIIDRYKYFNGPHGNSQARVDTDESYETAASTLPDIEDINEDFTLSENERYYQYRVSLRHEDMEVGKNFINDKRVSQVKLKNGKTETISWYQFKIPISEYEKRVGNINGFNSIRFIRMYLTGFQDSVVLRMATLDLVRGDWRAYDKDLFTTILPESNATMEVSTVDLEENSSREPIHYMLPPGVEREGDPSQPGVYEENEQSLALKIRNLSPGDARAVYKNTSLDFRQYDRLQMFVHGESMMDDPQPPVDYEMTLFVRMGSDYQNNY
;
A
#
# COMPACT_ATOMS: atom_id res chain seq x y z
N LEU A 1 6.00 25.20 -11.45
CA LEU A 1 6.64 24.22 -12.36
C LEU A 1 5.77 24.03 -13.60
N THR A 2 4.45 23.89 -13.42
CA THR A 2 3.44 23.86 -14.50
C THR A 2 3.39 25.13 -15.36
N GLU A 3 3.71 26.31 -14.82
CA GLU A 3 3.75 27.56 -15.62
C GLU A 3 4.86 27.54 -16.67
N LYS A 4 5.94 26.78 -16.41
CA LYS A 4 7.10 26.64 -17.30
C LYS A 4 7.09 25.35 -18.12
N ASN A 5 6.31 24.35 -17.70
CA ASN A 5 6.19 23.07 -18.38
C ASN A 5 5.24 23.16 -19.59
N LYS A 6 5.68 23.86 -20.64
CA LYS A 6 4.90 24.11 -21.87
C LYS A 6 5.56 23.55 -23.13
N PHE A 7 6.68 22.85 -22.99
CA PHE A 7 7.42 22.27 -24.11
C PHE A 7 7.00 20.82 -24.31
N ARG A 8 6.50 20.50 -25.50
CA ARG A 8 6.20 19.13 -25.92
C ARG A 8 7.16 18.76 -27.04
N LEU A 9 7.91 17.67 -26.87
CA LEU A 9 8.67 17.05 -27.94
C LEU A 9 7.88 15.86 -28.44
N GLU A 10 7.46 15.92 -29.70
CA GLU A 10 6.83 14.81 -30.40
C GLU A 10 7.85 14.21 -31.36
N GLY A 11 7.88 12.87 -31.44
CA GLY A 11 8.77 12.14 -32.31
C GLY A 11 8.13 10.83 -32.73
N GLU A 12 8.42 10.40 -33.95
CA GLU A 12 8.02 9.10 -34.47
C GLU A 12 9.27 8.24 -34.65
N TYR A 13 9.19 6.97 -34.28
CA TYR A 13 10.24 5.98 -34.55
C TYR A 13 9.63 4.78 -35.25
N ARG A 14 10.43 4.07 -36.05
CA ARG A 14 10.02 2.86 -36.76
C ARG A 14 10.87 1.69 -36.32
N ALA A 15 10.26 0.51 -36.19
CA ALA A 15 10.99 -0.73 -35.94
C ALA A 15 11.91 -1.08 -37.13
N ALA A 16 12.93 -1.90 -36.89
CA ALA A 16 13.99 -2.19 -37.86
C ALA A 16 13.50 -2.91 -39.14
N ASN A 17 12.38 -3.63 -39.09
CA ASN A 17 11.82 -4.36 -40.22
C ASN A 17 10.77 -3.51 -40.94
N ALA A 18 11.11 -2.99 -42.12
CA ALA A 18 10.22 -2.15 -42.91
C ALA A 18 9.05 -2.92 -43.58
N ALA A 19 9.16 -4.25 -43.69
CA ALA A 19 8.19 -5.09 -44.39
C ALA A 19 7.17 -5.77 -43.45
N GLU A 20 7.41 -5.75 -42.14
CA GLU A 20 6.58 -6.43 -41.15
C GLU A 20 5.89 -5.40 -40.25
N ILE A 21 4.59 -5.59 -40.05
CA ILE A 21 3.76 -4.77 -39.19
C ILE A 21 3.18 -5.69 -38.13
N SER A 22 3.52 -5.45 -36.87
CA SER A 22 2.87 -6.12 -35.74
C SER A 22 1.50 -5.50 -35.51
N LEU A 23 0.46 -6.34 -35.43
CA LEU A 23 -0.91 -5.93 -35.12
C LEU A 23 -1.12 -5.69 -33.62
N GLY A 24 -0.16 -6.08 -32.76
CA GLY A 24 -0.25 -5.93 -31.31
C GLY A 24 -1.24 -6.89 -30.63
N ALA A 25 -1.82 -7.85 -31.36
CA ALA A 25 -2.75 -8.84 -30.85
C ALA A 25 -2.31 -10.25 -31.29
N MET A 26 -2.52 -11.26 -30.44
CA MET A 26 -2.27 -12.67 -30.78
C MET A 26 -3.59 -13.38 -31.08
N ASN A 27 -3.57 -14.43 -31.91
CA ASN A 27 -4.78 -15.17 -32.32
C ASN A 27 -5.86 -14.29 -32.96
N VAL A 28 -5.44 -13.45 -33.91
CA VAL A 28 -6.34 -12.53 -34.63
C VAL A 28 -7.38 -13.34 -35.43
N ALA A 29 -8.63 -12.88 -35.42
CA ALA A 29 -9.71 -13.52 -36.17
C ALA A 29 -9.40 -13.54 -37.68
N ARG A 30 -9.50 -14.72 -38.31
CA ARG A 30 -9.20 -14.86 -39.75
C ARG A 30 -10.14 -13.98 -40.59
N GLY A 31 -9.55 -13.20 -41.51
CA GLY A 31 -10.29 -12.27 -42.38
C GLY A 31 -10.69 -10.93 -41.75
N SER A 32 -10.33 -10.66 -40.48
CA SER A 32 -10.59 -9.36 -39.84
C SER A 32 -9.55 -8.29 -40.19
N VAL A 33 -8.39 -8.71 -40.72
CA VAL A 33 -7.26 -7.82 -41.00
C VAL A 33 -7.49 -7.03 -42.28
N ARG A 34 -7.52 -5.70 -42.17
CA ARG A 34 -7.60 -4.77 -43.30
C ARG A 34 -6.34 -3.93 -43.37
N VAL A 35 -5.63 -3.99 -44.49
CA VAL A 35 -4.43 -3.20 -44.71
C VAL A 35 -4.69 -2.17 -45.81
N THR A 36 -4.34 -0.92 -45.53
CA THR A 36 -4.45 0.18 -46.50
C THR A 36 -3.10 0.84 -46.68
N ALA A 37 -2.77 1.22 -47.92
CA ALA A 37 -1.58 2.02 -48.23
C ALA A 37 -1.98 3.28 -49.01
N GLY A 38 -1.68 4.46 -48.46
CA GLY A 38 -2.07 5.73 -49.09
C GLY A 38 -3.57 5.86 -49.36
N GLY A 39 -4.41 5.24 -48.52
CA GLY A 39 -5.87 5.20 -48.67
C GLY A 39 -6.40 4.11 -49.61
N ARG A 40 -5.55 3.34 -50.30
CA ARG A 40 -5.95 2.18 -51.11
C ARG A 40 -5.99 0.92 -50.25
N LEU A 41 -7.13 0.22 -50.23
CA LEU A 41 -7.23 -1.10 -49.61
C LEU A 41 -6.36 -2.10 -50.39
N LEU A 42 -5.52 -2.84 -49.67
CA LEU A 42 -4.64 -3.86 -50.21
C LEU A 42 -5.33 -5.22 -50.22
N THR A 43 -4.86 -6.12 -51.07
CA THR A 43 -5.44 -7.46 -51.20
C THR A 43 -4.57 -8.49 -50.47
N GLU A 44 -5.16 -9.22 -49.52
CA GLU A 44 -4.47 -10.31 -48.82
C GLU A 44 -4.05 -11.43 -49.79
N ASN A 45 -2.86 -12.00 -49.57
CA ASN A 45 -2.17 -12.97 -50.43
C ASN A 45 -1.69 -12.43 -51.79
N VAL A 46 -1.84 -11.13 -52.03
CA VAL A 46 -1.30 -10.45 -53.23
C VAL A 46 -0.34 -9.35 -52.80
N ASP A 47 -0.84 -8.39 -52.02
CA ASP A 47 -0.09 -7.23 -51.56
C ASP A 47 0.54 -7.44 -50.18
N TYR A 48 -0.06 -8.31 -49.36
CA TYR A 48 0.42 -8.68 -48.02
C TYR A 48 -0.02 -10.08 -47.61
N ILE A 49 0.66 -10.66 -46.62
CA ILE A 49 0.32 -11.94 -45.97
C ILE A 49 0.14 -11.68 -44.47
N VAL A 50 -0.78 -12.42 -43.84
CA VAL A 50 -1.05 -12.32 -42.39
C VAL A 50 -0.70 -13.63 -41.71
N ASP A 51 0.16 -13.57 -40.70
CA ASP A 51 0.24 -14.60 -39.67
C ASP A 51 -0.79 -14.29 -38.58
N TYR A 52 -1.90 -15.02 -38.61
CA TYR A 52 -3.00 -14.85 -37.67
C TYR A 52 -2.70 -15.35 -36.25
N ILE A 53 -1.70 -16.22 -36.09
CA ILE A 53 -1.30 -16.72 -34.77
C ILE A 53 -0.45 -15.68 -34.07
N SER A 54 0.60 -15.20 -34.74
CA SER A 54 1.50 -14.20 -34.19
C SER A 54 0.96 -12.76 -34.28
N GLY A 55 -0.07 -12.53 -35.10
CA GLY A 55 -0.60 -11.19 -35.37
C GLY A 55 0.36 -10.32 -36.18
N THR A 56 1.08 -10.90 -37.14
CA THR A 56 2.06 -10.17 -37.95
C THR A 56 1.59 -10.07 -39.41
N VAL A 57 1.60 -8.85 -39.95
CA VAL A 57 1.33 -8.59 -41.37
C VAL A 57 2.65 -8.38 -42.09
N THR A 58 2.91 -9.15 -43.13
CA THR A 58 4.08 -9.00 -43.99
C THR A 58 3.65 -8.43 -45.34
N ILE A 59 4.16 -7.25 -45.71
CA ILE A 59 3.89 -6.63 -47.00
C ILE A 59 4.76 -7.32 -48.06
N THR A 60 4.13 -7.92 -49.08
CA THR A 60 4.81 -8.65 -50.16
C THR A 60 5.07 -7.79 -51.38
N ASN A 61 4.34 -6.68 -51.53
CA ASN A 61 4.46 -5.79 -52.67
C ASN A 61 5.58 -4.76 -52.49
N ASN A 62 6.70 -4.96 -53.20
CA ASN A 62 7.89 -4.09 -53.13
C ASN A 62 7.66 -2.66 -53.63
N ASP A 63 6.68 -2.44 -54.51
CA ASP A 63 6.37 -1.09 -55.01
C ASP A 63 5.74 -0.23 -53.89
N ILE A 64 4.95 -0.87 -53.02
CA ILE A 64 4.35 -0.20 -51.85
C ILE A 64 5.45 0.13 -50.83
N LEU A 65 6.36 -0.81 -50.57
CA LEU A 65 7.47 -0.61 -49.64
C LEU A 65 8.44 0.49 -50.09
N SER A 66 8.75 0.55 -51.39
CA SER A 66 9.64 1.56 -51.96
C SER A 66 8.99 2.94 -52.13
N SER A 67 7.65 3.00 -52.22
CA SER A 67 6.92 4.28 -52.34
C SER A 67 6.97 5.16 -51.09
N GLY A 68 7.31 4.58 -49.93
CA GLY A 68 7.25 5.28 -48.65
C GLY A 68 5.83 5.68 -48.21
N ALA A 69 4.79 5.13 -48.84
CA ALA A 69 3.41 5.39 -48.48
C ALA A 69 3.12 4.98 -47.03
N ASN A 70 2.23 5.72 -46.36
CA ASN A 70 1.77 5.33 -45.03
C ASN A 70 0.89 4.07 -45.14
N ILE A 71 1.28 3.02 -44.44
CA ILE A 71 0.58 1.73 -44.41
C ILE A 71 -0.10 1.60 -43.05
N GLN A 72 -1.42 1.47 -43.05
CA GLN A 72 -2.23 1.26 -41.85
C GLN A 72 -2.86 -0.13 -41.91
N ALA A 73 -2.63 -0.93 -40.86
CA ALA A 73 -3.28 -2.21 -40.66
C ALA A 73 -4.25 -2.10 -39.48
N THR A 74 -5.47 -2.58 -39.66
CA THR A 74 -6.47 -2.72 -38.59
C THR A 74 -6.90 -4.17 -38.49
N CYS A 75 -7.25 -4.62 -37.30
CA CYS A 75 -7.74 -5.96 -37.05
C CYS A 75 -8.80 -5.97 -35.95
N GLU A 76 -9.61 -7.02 -35.93
CA GLU A 76 -10.49 -7.30 -34.79
C GLU A 76 -9.71 -8.14 -33.77
N ASP A 77 -9.57 -7.60 -32.56
CA ASP A 77 -8.95 -8.28 -31.43
C ASP A 77 -10.01 -9.00 -30.58
N GLN A 78 -9.78 -10.28 -30.29
CA GLN A 78 -10.60 -11.07 -29.37
C GLN A 78 -10.05 -11.01 -27.95
N GLY A 79 -9.68 -9.81 -27.50
CA GLY A 79 -9.03 -9.60 -26.21
C GLY A 79 -9.76 -10.33 -25.08
N VAL A 80 -9.06 -11.28 -24.44
CA VAL A 80 -9.58 -12.22 -23.42
C VAL A 80 -10.08 -11.52 -22.14
N TYR A 81 -9.82 -10.22 -21.97
CA TYR A 81 -10.00 -9.49 -20.71
C TYR A 81 -10.98 -8.31 -20.73
N SER A 82 -11.73 -8.06 -21.82
CA SER A 82 -12.74 -6.99 -21.81
C SER A 82 -13.98 -7.42 -21.02
N MET A 83 -14.21 -6.84 -19.85
CA MET A 83 -15.39 -7.12 -19.01
C MET A 83 -16.66 -6.33 -19.42
N VAL A 84 -16.59 -5.52 -20.47
CA VAL A 84 -17.75 -4.78 -21.01
C VAL A 84 -18.57 -5.69 -21.91
N ARG A 85 -19.87 -5.82 -21.62
CA ARG A 85 -20.78 -6.60 -22.47
C ARG A 85 -21.16 -5.80 -23.70
N LYS A 86 -20.75 -6.27 -24.89
CA LYS A 86 -21.10 -5.67 -26.18
C LYS A 86 -22.26 -6.42 -26.84
N THR A 87 -23.26 -5.68 -27.30
CA THR A 87 -24.40 -6.17 -28.08
C THR A 87 -24.36 -5.53 -29.45
N PHE A 88 -24.08 -6.33 -30.48
CA PHE A 88 -24.09 -5.88 -31.86
C PHE A 88 -25.28 -6.53 -32.58
N THR A 89 -26.19 -5.71 -33.09
CA THR A 89 -27.31 -6.15 -33.91
C THR A 89 -27.30 -5.41 -35.23
N GLY A 90 -27.68 -6.07 -36.31
CA GLY A 90 -27.70 -5.42 -37.61
C GLY A 90 -28.52 -6.18 -38.63
N LEU A 91 -28.94 -5.44 -39.64
CA LEU A 91 -29.63 -5.92 -40.83
C LEU A 91 -28.89 -5.35 -42.04
N ALA A 92 -28.42 -6.24 -42.91
CA ALA A 92 -27.97 -5.89 -44.24
C ALA A 92 -28.96 -6.45 -45.25
N MET A 93 -29.44 -5.61 -46.15
CA MET A 93 -30.32 -5.98 -47.25
C MET A 93 -29.63 -5.62 -48.55
N GLU A 94 -29.61 -6.55 -49.49
CA GLU A 94 -29.04 -6.34 -50.82
C GLU A 94 -30.06 -6.76 -51.87
N TYR A 95 -30.21 -5.93 -52.89
CA TYR A 95 -31.08 -6.20 -54.02
C TYR A 95 -30.30 -6.03 -55.33
N ALA A 96 -30.11 -7.15 -56.03
CA ALA A 96 -29.55 -7.18 -57.37
C ALA A 96 -30.65 -6.90 -58.39
N PHE A 97 -30.67 -5.69 -58.96
CA PHE A 97 -31.59 -5.32 -60.03
C PHE A 97 -31.19 -5.96 -61.37
N SER A 98 -29.91 -6.29 -61.54
CA SER A 98 -29.35 -7.04 -62.67
C SER A 98 -28.00 -7.65 -62.29
N ASP A 99 -27.42 -8.47 -63.17
CA ASP A 99 -26.05 -9.01 -63.02
C ASP A 99 -24.97 -7.91 -62.95
N HIS A 100 -25.33 -6.67 -63.26
CA HIS A 100 -24.43 -5.52 -63.36
C HIS A 100 -24.79 -4.37 -62.40
N PHE A 101 -25.90 -4.46 -61.66
CA PHE A 101 -26.34 -3.39 -60.76
C PHE A 101 -26.92 -3.94 -59.48
N VAL A 102 -26.27 -3.58 -58.38
CA VAL A 102 -26.64 -3.96 -57.02
C VAL A 102 -26.83 -2.68 -56.20
N LEU A 103 -27.88 -2.67 -55.38
CA LEU A 103 -28.12 -1.68 -54.35
C LEU A 103 -28.34 -2.42 -53.03
N GLY A 104 -27.62 -2.01 -52.00
CA GLY A 104 -27.81 -2.53 -50.65
C GLY A 104 -27.92 -1.43 -49.62
N GLY A 105 -28.54 -1.79 -48.51
CA GLY A 105 -28.68 -0.97 -47.32
C GLY A 105 -28.20 -1.75 -46.11
N THR A 106 -27.60 -1.04 -45.17
CA THR A 106 -27.08 -1.60 -43.93
C THR A 106 -27.61 -0.77 -42.77
N LEU A 107 -28.11 -1.44 -41.73
CA LEU A 107 -28.47 -0.84 -40.46
C LEU A 107 -27.79 -1.67 -39.37
N MET A 108 -27.00 -1.05 -38.52
CA MET A 108 -26.26 -1.70 -37.44
C MET A 108 -26.42 -0.89 -36.16
N HIS A 109 -26.47 -1.57 -35.03
CA HIS A 109 -26.57 -0.99 -33.71
C HIS A 109 -25.58 -1.71 -32.78
N LEU A 110 -24.68 -0.93 -32.18
CA LEU A 110 -23.70 -1.38 -31.20
C LEU A 110 -24.02 -0.72 -29.87
N SER A 111 -24.37 -1.52 -28.87
CA SER A 111 -24.58 -1.07 -27.50
C SER A 111 -23.64 -1.81 -26.57
N GLU A 112 -22.91 -1.07 -25.77
CA GLU A 112 -22.08 -1.57 -24.68
C GLU A 112 -22.79 -1.35 -23.35
N ARG A 113 -22.66 -2.32 -22.44
CA ARG A 113 -23.18 -2.21 -21.09
C ARG A 113 -22.00 -2.23 -20.11
N PRO A 114 -21.78 -1.15 -19.34
CA PRO A 114 -20.75 -1.13 -18.32
C PRO A 114 -21.14 -2.08 -17.18
N LEU A 115 -20.16 -2.48 -16.37
CA LEU A 115 -20.41 -3.29 -15.18
C LEU A 115 -21.08 -2.49 -14.07
N THR A 116 -20.75 -1.20 -13.99
CA THR A 116 -21.18 -0.29 -12.93
C THR A 116 -21.82 0.96 -13.53
N ASN A 117 -22.57 1.71 -12.71
CA ASN A 117 -23.26 2.91 -13.15
C ASN A 117 -22.38 4.17 -13.02
N LYS A 118 -21.31 4.13 -12.21
CA LYS A 118 -20.26 5.14 -12.16
C LYS A 118 -19.24 4.83 -13.26
N VAL A 119 -19.17 5.68 -14.28
CA VAL A 119 -18.24 5.48 -15.39
C VAL A 119 -17.32 6.69 -15.51
N ASP A 120 -16.02 6.41 -15.48
CA ASP A 120 -14.98 7.42 -15.67
C ASP A 120 -14.94 7.93 -17.10
N MET A 121 -14.56 9.20 -17.22
CA MET A 121 -14.32 9.82 -18.51
C MET A 121 -13.24 9.07 -19.32
N ASN A 122 -13.47 8.89 -20.63
CA ASN A 122 -12.72 8.05 -21.58
C ASN A 122 -12.98 6.53 -21.50
N THR A 123 -13.85 6.08 -20.59
CA THR A 123 -14.28 4.66 -20.52
C THR A 123 -15.77 4.50 -20.83
N GLU A 124 -16.35 5.49 -21.52
CA GLU A 124 -17.78 5.55 -21.77
C GLU A 124 -18.28 4.37 -22.63
N PRO A 125 -19.37 3.71 -22.21
CA PRO A 125 -19.96 2.65 -23.02
C PRO A 125 -20.58 3.22 -24.29
N LEU A 126 -20.22 2.63 -25.43
CA LEU A 126 -20.75 3.03 -26.73
C LEU A 126 -22.24 2.69 -26.87
N ASN A 127 -23.00 3.53 -27.56
CA ASN A 127 -24.37 3.23 -27.95
C ASN A 127 -24.69 3.82 -29.34
N ASN A 128 -24.10 3.23 -30.37
CA ASN A 128 -24.07 3.83 -31.71
C ASN A 128 -24.98 3.08 -32.69
N THR A 129 -25.68 3.83 -33.53
CA THR A 129 -26.45 3.28 -34.66
C THR A 129 -25.84 3.76 -35.97
N LEU A 130 -25.41 2.83 -36.82
CA LEU A 130 -24.91 3.13 -38.16
C LEU A 130 -25.95 2.72 -39.18
N TRP A 131 -26.27 3.60 -40.10
CA TRP A 131 -27.04 3.22 -41.29
C TRP A 131 -26.31 3.67 -42.55
N GLY A 132 -26.44 2.89 -43.61
CA GLY A 132 -25.74 3.17 -44.85
C GLY A 132 -26.42 2.56 -46.06
N LEU A 133 -26.04 3.07 -47.21
CA LEU A 133 -26.45 2.61 -48.53
C LEU A 133 -25.20 2.39 -49.36
N HIS A 134 -25.15 1.30 -50.10
CA HIS A 134 -24.07 1.02 -51.03
C HIS A 134 -24.62 0.61 -52.38
N THR A 135 -23.91 0.98 -53.43
CA THR A 135 -24.24 0.58 -54.79
C THR A 135 -23.00 0.14 -55.53
N ALA A 136 -23.16 -0.90 -56.34
CA ALA A 136 -22.14 -1.39 -57.25
C ALA A 136 -22.74 -1.47 -58.66
N PHE A 137 -22.05 -0.85 -59.61
CA PHE A 137 -22.39 -0.85 -61.02
C PHE A 137 -21.18 -1.33 -61.84
N ASP A 138 -21.35 -2.44 -62.55
CA ASP A 138 -20.32 -3.06 -63.39
C ASP A 138 -20.67 -2.90 -64.87
N PHE A 139 -19.90 -2.11 -65.60
CA PHE A 139 -20.11 -1.84 -67.02
C PHE A 139 -18.99 -2.41 -67.87
N GLU A 140 -19.32 -3.25 -68.84
CA GLU A 140 -18.36 -3.72 -69.85
C GLU A 140 -18.44 -2.85 -71.11
N SER A 141 -17.30 -2.29 -71.53
CA SER A 141 -17.20 -1.39 -72.68
C SER A 141 -16.22 -1.92 -73.72
N GLN A 142 -16.78 -2.50 -74.79
CA GLN A 142 -15.99 -2.83 -75.97
C GLN A 142 -15.46 -1.57 -76.68
N ALA A 143 -16.17 -0.44 -76.55
CA ALA A 143 -15.73 0.83 -77.11
C ALA A 143 -14.41 1.31 -76.51
N LEU A 144 -14.24 1.19 -75.18
CA LEU A 144 -12.97 1.52 -74.52
C LEU A 144 -11.85 0.55 -74.94
N THR A 145 -12.15 -0.75 -75.04
CA THR A 145 -11.19 -1.75 -75.54
C THR A 145 -10.71 -1.38 -76.93
N ASN A 146 -11.62 -1.03 -77.83
CA ASN A 146 -11.27 -0.69 -79.21
C ASN A 146 -10.42 0.59 -79.28
N VAL A 147 -10.64 1.58 -78.41
CA VAL A 147 -9.79 2.78 -78.33
C VAL A 147 -8.39 2.44 -77.85
N LEU A 148 -8.27 1.54 -76.86
CA LEU A 148 -6.97 1.07 -76.37
C LEU A 148 -6.22 0.22 -77.41
N ASP A 149 -6.95 -0.56 -78.21
CA ASP A 149 -6.41 -1.38 -79.32
C ASP A 149 -5.88 -0.53 -80.50
N MET A 150 -6.24 0.76 -80.58
CA MET A 150 -5.69 1.69 -81.58
C MET A 150 -4.30 2.25 -81.22
N LEU A 151 -3.79 2.00 -80.00
CA LEU A 151 -2.45 2.43 -79.60
C LEU A 151 -1.38 1.53 -80.26
N PRO A 152 -0.38 2.11 -80.94
CA PRO A 152 0.67 1.31 -81.57
C PRO A 152 1.45 0.50 -80.51
N LEU A 153 1.75 -0.77 -80.83
CA LEU A 153 2.47 -1.76 -80.01
C LEU A 153 1.64 -2.54 -78.96
N VAL A 154 0.30 -2.42 -78.93
CA VAL A 154 -0.57 -3.17 -78.00
C VAL A 154 -1.72 -3.83 -78.79
N ASN A 155 -2.03 -5.11 -78.52
CA ASN A 155 -3.21 -5.80 -79.06
C ASN A 155 -4.10 -6.23 -77.89
N VAL A 156 -5.29 -5.66 -77.77
CA VAL A 156 -6.18 -5.82 -76.61
C VAL A 156 -7.53 -6.39 -77.07
N THR A 157 -7.74 -7.69 -76.84
CA THR A 157 -8.98 -8.40 -77.26
C THR A 157 -10.00 -8.60 -76.14
N GLN A 158 -9.61 -8.36 -74.89
CA GLN A 158 -10.47 -8.53 -73.71
C GLN A 158 -11.37 -7.30 -73.49
N PRO A 159 -12.67 -7.46 -73.17
CA PRO A 159 -13.57 -6.34 -72.86
C PRO A 159 -13.06 -5.52 -71.67
N SER A 160 -13.12 -4.19 -71.79
CA SER A 160 -12.74 -3.27 -70.73
C SER A 160 -13.88 -3.22 -69.73
N LYS A 161 -13.60 -3.49 -68.45
CA LYS A 161 -14.58 -3.41 -67.37
C LYS A 161 -14.40 -2.11 -66.58
N LEU A 162 -15.46 -1.32 -66.49
CA LEU A 162 -15.56 -0.15 -65.63
C LEU A 162 -16.47 -0.49 -64.45
N THR A 163 -15.88 -0.57 -63.26
CA THR A 163 -16.63 -0.78 -62.01
C THR A 163 -16.77 0.55 -61.28
N MET A 164 -18.00 0.94 -60.97
CA MET A 164 -18.31 2.07 -60.11
C MET A 164 -18.92 1.55 -58.81
N ARG A 165 -18.32 1.92 -57.68
CA ARG A 165 -18.86 1.66 -56.35
C ARG A 165 -19.10 3.00 -55.67
N ALA A 166 -20.24 3.14 -55.00
CA ALA A 166 -20.53 4.29 -54.18
C ALA A 166 -21.13 3.82 -52.85
N GLU A 167 -20.65 4.39 -51.76
CA GLU A 167 -21.06 4.05 -50.40
C GLU A 167 -21.39 5.34 -49.65
N PHE A 168 -22.48 5.31 -48.90
CA PHE A 168 -22.87 6.33 -47.94
C PHE A 168 -23.10 5.65 -46.61
N ALA A 169 -22.52 6.16 -45.54
CA ALA A 169 -22.79 5.70 -44.19
C ALA A 169 -22.88 6.91 -43.25
N GLN A 170 -23.88 6.90 -42.38
CA GLN A 170 -24.03 7.85 -41.30
C GLN A 170 -24.02 7.11 -39.97
N LEU A 171 -23.12 7.53 -39.09
CA LEU A 171 -23.11 7.13 -37.69
C LEU A 171 -23.98 8.11 -36.89
N VAL A 172 -24.97 7.58 -36.20
CA VAL A 172 -25.78 8.29 -35.22
C VAL A 172 -25.30 7.84 -33.84
N PRO A 173 -24.47 8.65 -33.16
CA PRO A 173 -24.07 8.35 -31.79
C PRO A 173 -25.28 8.49 -30.87
N GLY A 174 -25.47 7.52 -29.99
CA GLY A 174 -26.49 7.54 -28.95
C GLY A 174 -25.83 7.56 -27.58
N SER A 175 -26.64 7.89 -26.58
CA SER A 175 -26.19 7.93 -25.18
C SER A 175 -26.69 6.70 -24.43
N ASN A 176 -25.92 6.24 -23.45
CA ASN A 176 -26.29 5.06 -22.67
C ASN A 176 -27.15 5.47 -21.46
N LYS A 177 -28.43 5.08 -21.47
CA LYS A 177 -29.37 5.41 -20.37
C LYS A 177 -29.00 4.78 -19.03
N GLN A 178 -28.16 3.75 -19.02
CA GLN A 178 -27.73 3.07 -17.79
C GLN A 178 -26.87 3.98 -16.89
N ILE A 179 -26.19 4.98 -17.49
CA ILE A 179 -25.33 5.94 -16.77
C ILE A 179 -25.95 7.34 -16.70
N ASP A 180 -27.25 7.47 -17.00
CA ASP A 180 -28.01 8.73 -17.06
C ASP A 180 -27.32 9.86 -17.87
N ASN A 181 -26.54 9.49 -18.90
CA ASN A 181 -25.72 10.40 -19.69
C ASN A 181 -24.70 11.23 -18.86
N THR A 182 -24.30 10.72 -17.70
CA THR A 182 -23.29 11.32 -16.85
C THR A 182 -22.00 10.51 -16.92
N VAL A 183 -20.87 11.21 -16.87
CA VAL A 183 -19.54 10.61 -16.75
C VAL A 183 -18.81 11.33 -15.64
N TYR A 184 -18.00 10.59 -14.90
CA TYR A 184 -17.26 11.11 -13.77
C TYR A 184 -15.91 11.64 -14.26
N VAL A 185 -15.68 12.92 -13.99
CA VAL A 185 -14.38 13.59 -14.21
C VAL A 185 -13.42 13.21 -13.08
N ASP A 186 -13.96 13.24 -11.87
CA ASP A 186 -13.35 12.79 -10.62
C ASP A 186 -14.51 12.52 -9.67
N ASP A 187 -14.56 11.32 -9.09
CA ASP A 187 -15.52 10.91 -8.08
C ASP A 187 -14.94 11.03 -6.65
N PHE A 188 -13.69 11.51 -6.55
CA PHE A 188 -12.91 11.59 -5.33
C PHE A 188 -12.61 10.25 -4.66
N GLU A 189 -12.96 9.09 -5.23
CA GLU A 189 -12.66 7.74 -4.66
C GLU A 189 -11.16 7.44 -4.60
N ALA A 190 -10.35 8.20 -5.34
CA ALA A 190 -8.89 8.17 -5.30
C ALA A 190 -8.26 9.29 -4.45
N ALA A 191 -9.05 10.11 -3.76
CA ALA A 191 -8.57 11.23 -2.95
C ALA A 191 -7.79 10.78 -1.70
N LYS A 192 -8.12 9.61 -1.13
CA LYS A 192 -7.35 8.93 -0.08
C LYS A 192 -7.00 7.52 -0.52
N LYS A 193 -5.72 7.16 -0.46
CA LYS A 193 -5.21 5.79 -0.62
C LYS A 193 -4.30 5.46 0.55
N SER A 194 -4.58 4.33 1.20
CA SER A 194 -3.80 3.85 2.34
C SER A 194 -2.86 2.73 1.92
N ILE A 195 -1.61 2.80 2.36
CA ILE A 195 -0.60 1.74 2.23
C ILE A 195 -0.37 1.18 3.62
N SER A 196 -0.70 -0.09 3.82
CA SER A 196 -0.67 -0.64 5.17
C SER A 196 0.73 -1.01 5.65
N LEU A 197 1.06 -0.57 6.85
CA LEU A 197 2.30 -0.86 7.56
C LEU A 197 2.13 -1.94 8.63
N LYS A 198 0.92 -2.42 8.89
CA LYS A 198 0.61 -3.31 10.02
C LYS A 198 1.15 -4.74 9.89
N ASP A 199 1.69 -5.15 8.75
CA ASP A 199 2.21 -6.51 8.57
C ASP A 199 3.38 -6.77 9.54
N VAL A 200 3.13 -7.53 10.59
CA VAL A 200 4.08 -7.81 11.68
C VAL A 200 5.34 -8.52 11.21
N THR A 201 5.28 -9.25 10.10
CA THR A 201 6.42 -9.99 9.54
C THR A 201 7.43 -9.09 8.85
N GLN A 202 7.02 -7.87 8.47
CA GLN A 202 7.89 -6.86 7.85
C GLN A 202 8.65 -6.01 8.88
N TRP A 203 8.38 -6.20 10.18
CA TRP A 203 9.01 -5.45 11.26
C TRP A 203 10.08 -6.28 11.95
N HIS A 204 11.25 -5.68 12.09
CA HIS A 204 12.44 -6.23 12.73
C HIS A 204 12.80 -5.44 13.98
N LEU A 205 13.70 -5.98 14.81
CA LEU A 205 14.26 -5.26 15.94
C LEU A 205 14.93 -3.96 15.49
N ALA A 206 14.71 -2.86 16.19
CA ALA A 206 15.31 -1.58 15.82
C ALA A 206 16.72 -1.36 16.38
N SER A 207 17.55 -0.66 15.60
CA SER A 207 18.76 0.01 16.09
C SER A 207 18.42 1.11 17.11
N THR A 208 19.34 1.36 18.03
CA THR A 208 19.17 2.40 19.07
C THR A 208 19.08 3.78 18.42
N PRO A 209 18.02 4.57 18.65
CA PRO A 209 17.88 5.88 18.02
C PRO A 209 19.03 6.82 18.36
N TYR A 210 19.89 7.09 17.37
CA TYR A 210 21.02 7.99 17.52
C TYR A 210 20.58 9.43 17.24
N ASP A 211 20.69 10.26 18.26
CA ASP A 211 20.56 11.71 18.14
C ASP A 211 21.61 12.36 19.05
N PRO A 212 22.52 13.19 18.51
CA PRO A 212 23.57 13.87 19.30
C PRO A 212 23.06 14.68 20.49
N SER A 213 21.79 15.08 20.45
CA SER A 213 21.09 15.85 21.49
C SER A 213 19.88 15.10 22.04
N GLY A 214 19.84 13.79 21.83
CA GLY A 214 18.69 12.93 22.12
C GLY A 214 18.71 12.33 23.52
N LYS A 215 17.75 11.42 23.74
CA LYS A 215 17.56 10.74 25.04
C LYS A 215 18.51 9.55 25.26
N PHE A 216 19.16 9.07 24.19
CA PHE A 216 19.97 7.84 24.18
C PHE A 216 21.44 8.16 23.80
N PRO A 217 22.22 8.78 24.71
CA PRO A 217 23.63 9.09 24.44
C PRO A 217 24.48 7.84 24.17
N GLU A 218 24.06 6.67 24.65
CA GLU A 218 24.72 5.40 24.40
C GLU A 218 24.72 4.97 22.94
N ALA A 219 23.81 5.50 22.12
CA ALA A 219 23.76 5.23 20.68
C ALA A 219 25.04 5.70 19.95
N ALA A 220 25.86 6.54 20.59
CA ALA A 220 27.15 6.99 20.05
C ALA A 220 28.28 5.95 20.15
N TYR A 221 28.12 4.93 21.02
CA TYR A 221 29.14 3.89 21.16
C TYR A 221 29.08 2.92 19.98
N SER A 222 30.26 2.46 19.56
CA SER A 222 30.41 1.46 18.49
C SER A 222 31.30 0.34 19.02
N ASN A 223 30.89 -0.89 18.71
CA ASN A 223 31.49 -2.14 19.17
C ASN A 223 31.66 -2.15 20.71
N ASP A 224 30.59 -1.78 21.43
CA ASP A 224 30.54 -1.69 22.89
C ASP A 224 29.13 -2.00 23.39
N LEU A 225 29.03 -2.90 24.38
CA LEU A 225 27.77 -3.40 24.91
C LEU A 225 26.88 -2.31 25.53
N ARG A 226 27.46 -1.16 25.91
CA ARG A 226 26.69 -0.01 26.44
C ARG A 226 25.67 0.52 25.45
N TYR A 227 25.87 0.33 24.14
CA TYR A 227 24.94 0.76 23.11
C TYR A 227 23.51 0.19 23.28
N GLY A 228 23.38 -1.04 23.79
CA GLY A 228 22.09 -1.71 24.02
C GLY A 228 21.52 -1.57 25.43
N GLN A 229 22.22 -0.88 26.34
CA GLN A 229 21.95 -0.95 27.79
C GLN A 229 20.54 -0.47 28.20
N ASN A 230 19.91 0.42 27.43
CA ASN A 230 18.57 0.96 27.72
C ASN A 230 17.44 0.25 26.97
N ARG A 231 17.73 -0.81 26.23
CA ARG A 231 16.71 -1.54 25.48
C ARG A 231 15.87 -2.44 26.41
N SER A 232 14.60 -2.14 26.51
CA SER A 232 13.60 -2.95 27.21
C SER A 232 12.83 -3.83 26.24
N LEU A 233 12.16 -4.85 26.79
CA LEU A 233 11.42 -5.82 26.00
C LEU A 233 10.22 -5.16 25.31
N LEU A 234 10.15 -5.37 24.00
CA LEU A 234 9.05 -5.00 23.12
C LEU A 234 8.63 -6.25 22.36
N SER A 235 7.33 -6.52 22.31
CA SER A 235 6.77 -7.59 21.47
C SER A 235 5.72 -7.03 20.52
N TRP A 236 5.75 -7.45 19.25
CA TRP A 236 4.77 -7.08 18.23
C TRP A 236 4.19 -8.31 17.53
N TYR A 237 2.87 -8.43 17.49
CA TYR A 237 2.21 -9.64 17.00
C TYR A 237 0.72 -9.46 16.69
N TYR A 238 0.16 -10.42 15.96
CA TYR A 238 -1.27 -10.65 15.85
C TYR A 238 -1.69 -11.75 16.81
N VAL A 239 -2.77 -11.55 17.57
CA VAL A 239 -3.38 -12.65 18.33
C VAL A 239 -4.02 -13.62 17.34
N ASP A 240 -3.45 -14.83 17.24
CA ASP A 240 -3.97 -15.90 16.40
C ASP A 240 -5.44 -16.22 16.75
N GLN A 241 -6.27 -16.33 15.71
CA GLN A 241 -7.69 -16.64 15.81
C GLN A 241 -7.96 -17.99 16.48
N ILE A 242 -6.96 -18.88 16.54
CA ILE A 242 -7.02 -20.12 17.33
C ILE A 242 -7.41 -19.82 18.78
N PHE A 243 -6.91 -18.75 19.40
CA PHE A 243 -7.26 -18.44 20.79
C PHE A 243 -8.63 -17.79 20.90
N THR A 244 -8.97 -16.89 19.98
CA THR A 244 -10.19 -16.07 20.09
C THR A 244 -11.45 -16.75 19.55
N GLN A 245 -11.34 -17.75 18.67
CA GLN A 245 -12.50 -18.46 18.10
C GLN A 245 -12.88 -19.76 18.82
N SER A 246 -12.19 -20.13 19.91
CA SER A 246 -12.53 -21.31 20.73
C SER A 246 -12.64 -22.61 19.92
N ARG A 247 -11.73 -22.83 18.97
CA ARG A 247 -11.66 -24.03 18.12
C ARG A 247 -11.22 -25.26 18.94
N SER A 248 -11.34 -26.46 18.36
CA SER A 248 -10.86 -27.70 19.00
C SER A 248 -9.35 -27.72 19.27
N GLN A 249 -8.58 -26.92 18.54
CA GLN A 249 -7.13 -26.76 18.73
C GLN A 249 -6.77 -25.73 19.81
N THR A 250 -7.74 -24.97 20.33
CA THR A 250 -7.52 -24.05 21.44
C THR A 250 -7.30 -24.84 22.72
N PRO A 251 -6.24 -24.57 23.50
CA PRO A 251 -6.02 -25.24 24.78
C PRO A 251 -7.24 -25.11 25.70
N ASP A 252 -7.63 -26.20 26.36
CA ASP A 252 -8.88 -26.28 27.14
C ASP A 252 -8.98 -25.21 28.24
N HIS A 253 -7.84 -24.88 28.87
CA HIS A 253 -7.79 -23.86 29.93
C HIS A 253 -8.05 -22.44 29.41
N ILE A 254 -7.77 -22.16 28.13
CA ILE A 254 -8.11 -20.88 27.47
C ILE A 254 -9.54 -20.94 26.93
N ARG A 255 -9.90 -22.06 26.31
CA ARG A 255 -11.21 -22.25 25.68
C ARG A 255 -12.38 -22.13 26.67
N SER A 256 -12.16 -22.52 27.93
CA SER A 256 -13.13 -22.44 29.02
C SER A 256 -13.02 -21.17 29.87
N ASP A 257 -12.02 -20.32 29.64
CA ASP A 257 -11.83 -19.06 30.38
C ASP A 257 -12.46 -17.90 29.62
N GLU A 258 -13.77 -17.71 29.84
CA GLU A 258 -14.52 -16.62 29.22
C GLU A 258 -14.04 -15.23 29.65
N GLU A 259 -13.48 -15.08 30.85
CA GLU A 259 -12.95 -13.80 31.33
C GLU A 259 -11.66 -13.43 30.58
N GLN A 260 -10.75 -14.38 30.39
CA GLN A 260 -9.55 -14.16 29.58
C GLN A 260 -9.89 -13.80 28.13
N LEU A 261 -10.86 -14.48 27.52
CA LEU A 261 -11.30 -14.19 26.15
C LEU A 261 -12.08 -12.87 26.01
N SER A 262 -12.56 -12.33 27.14
CA SER A 262 -13.25 -11.04 27.21
C SER A 262 -12.29 -9.87 27.44
N ASN A 263 -11.02 -10.14 27.76
CA ASN A 263 -10.04 -9.10 28.01
C ASN A 263 -9.77 -8.26 26.74
N HIS A 264 -9.94 -6.94 26.86
CA HIS A 264 -9.74 -5.95 25.80
C HIS A 264 -8.34 -5.97 25.18
N TYR A 265 -7.32 -6.51 25.86
CA TYR A 265 -5.97 -6.66 25.33
C TYR A 265 -5.77 -7.85 24.40
N VAL A 266 -6.68 -8.83 24.39
CA VAL A 266 -6.52 -10.07 23.61
C VAL A 266 -7.74 -10.48 22.80
N ARG A 267 -8.94 -9.98 23.14
CA ARG A 267 -10.17 -10.34 22.44
C ARG A 267 -10.10 -10.04 20.94
N ALA A 268 -10.86 -10.80 20.16
CA ALA A 268 -11.10 -10.45 18.77
C ALA A 268 -11.90 -9.14 18.69
N VAL A 269 -11.60 -8.33 17.67
CA VAL A 269 -12.26 -7.04 17.42
C VAL A 269 -13.07 -7.19 16.14
N ASN A 270 -14.37 -6.92 16.21
CA ASN A 270 -15.21 -6.94 15.03
C ASN A 270 -14.97 -5.68 14.19
N GLN A 271 -14.97 -5.81 12.87
CA GLN A 271 -14.84 -4.69 11.95
C GLN A 271 -15.88 -3.60 12.19
N LYS A 272 -17.10 -4.00 12.56
CA LYS A 272 -18.19 -3.08 12.89
C LYS A 272 -17.95 -2.25 14.16
N GLU A 273 -16.96 -2.59 14.98
CA GLU A 273 -16.57 -1.75 16.13
C GLU A 273 -15.91 -0.43 15.68
N ILE A 274 -15.32 -0.39 14.48
CA ILE A 274 -14.63 0.78 13.93
C ILE A 274 -15.39 1.30 12.70
N TYR A 275 -15.81 0.40 11.81
CA TYR A 275 -16.50 0.67 10.55
C TYR A 275 -17.88 -0.02 10.53
N PRO A 276 -18.91 0.50 11.22
CA PRO A 276 -20.21 -0.18 11.34
C PRO A 276 -21.02 -0.23 10.04
N ASP A 277 -20.83 0.76 9.17
CA ASP A 277 -21.55 0.87 7.88
C ASP A 277 -20.80 0.19 6.73
N LYS A 278 -19.64 -0.40 7.02
CA LYS A 278 -18.87 -1.17 6.04
C LYS A 278 -19.49 -2.54 5.79
N ASP A 279 -19.74 -2.84 4.53
CA ASP A 279 -20.25 -4.14 4.11
C ASP A 279 -19.14 -5.19 4.07
N LEU A 280 -19.48 -6.41 4.52
CA LEU A 280 -18.54 -7.54 4.57
C LEU A 280 -18.75 -8.43 3.37
N GLN A 281 -17.70 -8.62 2.55
CA GLN A 281 -17.74 -9.56 1.42
C GLN A 281 -18.05 -11.00 1.89
N TYR A 282 -18.62 -11.83 1.01
CA TYR A 282 -19.14 -13.17 1.35
C TYR A 282 -18.10 -14.07 2.01
N ASN A 283 -16.85 -13.99 1.54
CA ASN A 283 -15.72 -14.78 2.02
C ASN A 283 -14.83 -14.02 3.02
N GLN A 284 -15.19 -12.77 3.38
CA GLN A 284 -14.40 -11.97 4.30
C GLN A 284 -14.87 -12.21 5.74
N THR A 285 -13.91 -12.37 6.65
CA THR A 285 -14.19 -12.41 8.08
C THR A 285 -14.51 -11.00 8.57
N GLY A 286 -15.58 -10.85 9.36
CA GLY A 286 -15.89 -9.59 10.04
C GLY A 286 -14.98 -9.28 11.23
N LEU A 287 -13.83 -9.93 11.35
CA LEU A 287 -12.86 -9.72 12.42
C LEU A 287 -11.64 -9.00 11.86
N LEU A 288 -11.20 -7.95 12.56
CA LEU A 288 -9.98 -7.24 12.23
C LEU A 288 -8.75 -7.98 12.78
N ASN A 289 -7.70 -8.02 11.98
CA ASN A 289 -6.37 -8.41 12.45
C ASN A 289 -5.71 -7.20 13.10
N ILE A 290 -5.73 -7.19 14.44
CA ILE A 290 -5.23 -6.09 15.28
C ILE A 290 -3.75 -6.29 15.57
N MET A 291 -2.91 -5.34 15.12
CA MET A 291 -1.49 -5.34 15.45
C MET A 291 -1.33 -4.93 16.92
N ASN A 292 -0.76 -5.82 17.72
CA ASN A 292 -0.51 -5.56 19.14
C ASN A 292 0.96 -5.24 19.30
N VAL A 293 1.27 -4.13 19.96
CA VAL A 293 2.63 -3.73 20.34
C VAL A 293 2.64 -3.56 21.85
N VAL A 294 3.36 -4.44 22.54
CA VAL A 294 3.41 -4.47 24.01
C VAL A 294 4.81 -4.09 24.46
N PHE A 295 4.89 -3.08 25.31
CA PHE A 295 6.14 -2.58 25.85
C PHE A 295 6.25 -2.87 27.34
N TYR A 296 7.35 -3.49 27.76
CA TYR A 296 7.63 -3.89 29.13
C TYR A 296 8.85 -3.12 29.66
N PRO A 297 8.70 -1.87 30.14
CA PRO A 297 9.84 -1.00 30.43
C PRO A 297 10.73 -1.51 31.58
N LYS A 298 10.16 -2.30 32.51
CA LYS A 298 10.89 -2.91 33.64
C LYS A 298 11.62 -4.20 33.27
N GLN A 299 11.50 -4.68 32.04
CA GLN A 299 12.08 -5.96 31.62
C GLN A 299 13.09 -5.75 30.50
N ARG A 300 14.18 -6.50 30.58
CA ARG A 300 15.29 -6.47 29.63
C ARG A 300 14.83 -6.98 28.26
N GLY A 301 15.15 -6.24 27.20
CA GLY A 301 14.96 -6.68 25.82
C GLY A 301 16.22 -7.33 25.23
N PRO A 302 16.18 -7.75 23.96
CA PRO A 302 17.31 -8.40 23.30
C PRO A 302 18.58 -7.53 23.25
N TYR A 303 19.73 -8.18 23.40
CA TYR A 303 21.08 -7.61 23.38
C TYR A 303 21.28 -6.44 24.35
N ASN A 304 20.65 -6.51 25.52
CA ASN A 304 20.86 -5.56 26.61
C ASN A 304 21.71 -6.19 27.72
N TYR A 305 22.92 -5.67 27.92
CA TYR A 305 23.88 -6.14 28.93
C TYR A 305 24.01 -5.20 30.14
N ASP A 306 22.95 -4.47 30.49
CA ASP A 306 22.96 -3.56 31.64
C ASP A 306 22.84 -4.30 32.98
N VAL A 307 23.91 -4.22 33.77
CA VAL A 307 23.93 -4.72 35.17
C VAL A 307 23.69 -3.60 36.16
N ASN A 308 24.19 -2.40 35.88
CA ASN A 308 24.17 -1.27 36.83
C ASN A 308 22.75 -0.72 36.99
N GLY A 309 21.98 -0.70 35.91
CA GLY A 309 20.59 -0.32 35.91
C GLY A 309 19.64 -1.46 36.24
N MET A 310 20.10 -2.61 36.76
CA MET A 310 19.27 -3.70 37.24
C MET A 310 19.06 -3.61 38.77
N ASN A 311 17.83 -3.86 39.23
CA ASN A 311 17.47 -3.98 40.64
C ASN A 311 17.81 -5.38 41.19
N SER A 312 17.76 -5.57 42.51
CA SER A 312 18.03 -6.87 43.12
C SER A 312 16.96 -7.93 42.81
N ASP A 313 15.76 -7.49 42.43
CA ASP A 313 14.64 -8.33 41.97
C ASP A 313 14.73 -8.65 40.46
N GLY A 314 15.80 -8.22 39.79
CA GLY A 314 16.03 -8.45 38.37
C GLY A 314 15.28 -7.52 37.42
N SER A 315 14.45 -6.61 37.93
CA SER A 315 13.80 -5.59 37.11
C SER A 315 14.77 -4.48 36.70
N LEU A 316 14.51 -3.82 35.58
CA LEU A 316 15.24 -2.63 35.17
C LEU A 316 14.83 -1.43 36.03
N SER A 317 15.82 -0.78 36.63
CA SER A 317 15.69 0.52 37.28
C SER A 317 15.49 1.64 36.23
N GLN A 318 14.83 2.73 36.66
CA GLN A 318 14.48 3.88 35.81
C GLN A 318 13.74 3.49 34.51
N PRO A 319 12.59 2.77 34.60
CA PRO A 319 11.83 2.32 33.44
C PRO A 319 11.50 3.46 32.45
N GLU A 320 11.30 4.69 32.96
CA GLU A 320 11.01 5.88 32.16
C GLU A 320 12.14 6.29 31.19
N LYS A 321 13.38 5.87 31.44
CA LYS A 321 14.53 6.13 30.56
C LYS A 321 14.78 5.01 29.56
N ARG A 322 14.09 3.87 29.72
CA ARG A 322 14.25 2.74 28.82
C ARG A 322 13.44 2.95 27.56
N TRP A 323 13.78 2.18 26.52
CA TRP A 323 13.09 2.24 25.25
C TRP A 323 12.97 0.85 24.62
N GLY A 324 12.00 0.66 23.75
CA GLY A 324 11.87 -0.54 22.93
C GLY A 324 11.35 -0.15 21.56
N GLY A 325 11.92 -0.69 20.50
CA GLY A 325 11.55 -0.29 19.15
C GLY A 325 11.69 -1.40 18.12
N MET A 326 10.99 -1.18 17.01
CA MET A 326 10.94 -2.02 15.84
C MET A 326 11.08 -1.14 14.59
N MET A 327 11.64 -1.68 13.53
CA MET A 327 11.84 -0.95 12.28
C MET A 327 11.54 -1.82 11.07
N ARG A 328 11.20 -1.18 9.95
CA ARG A 328 10.91 -1.82 8.68
C ARG A 328 11.39 -0.99 7.52
N LYS A 329 11.55 -1.62 6.36
CA LYS A 329 11.73 -0.89 5.09
C LYS A 329 10.44 -0.24 4.62
N VAL A 330 10.63 0.83 3.86
CA VAL A 330 9.65 1.34 2.91
C VAL A 330 9.91 0.66 1.57
N GLU A 331 8.83 0.25 0.92
CA GLU A 331 8.85 -0.38 -0.38
C GLU A 331 9.52 0.53 -1.40
N SER A 332 10.37 -0.03 -2.27
CA SER A 332 11.27 0.72 -3.14
C SER A 332 10.56 1.75 -4.03
N ASN A 333 9.34 1.42 -4.50
CA ASN A 333 8.48 2.31 -5.29
C ASN A 333 7.88 3.48 -4.50
N LEU A 334 7.86 3.40 -3.17
CA LEU A 334 7.28 4.39 -2.26
C LEU A 334 8.32 5.27 -1.57
N THR A 335 9.62 4.97 -1.67
CA THR A 335 10.69 5.72 -0.98
C THR A 335 10.70 7.23 -1.23
N ASN A 336 10.22 7.69 -2.39
CA ASN A 336 10.05 9.11 -2.68
C ASN A 336 8.63 9.57 -2.31
N PHE A 337 8.46 10.01 -1.06
CA PHE A 337 7.17 10.46 -0.51
C PHE A 337 6.64 11.70 -1.23
N GLU A 338 7.52 12.60 -1.69
CA GLU A 338 7.10 13.81 -2.44
C GLU A 338 6.48 13.45 -3.80
N SER A 339 7.07 12.51 -4.52
CA SER A 339 6.57 12.07 -5.83
C SER A 339 5.29 11.25 -5.67
N ASN A 340 5.24 10.41 -4.64
CA ASN A 340 4.10 9.55 -4.30
C ASN A 340 2.99 10.27 -3.51
N ASN A 341 3.19 11.54 -3.15
CA ASN A 341 2.29 12.35 -2.34
C ASN A 341 1.83 11.67 -1.04
N VAL A 342 2.78 11.09 -0.30
CA VAL A 342 2.49 10.61 1.07
C VAL A 342 2.31 11.83 1.96
N GLU A 343 1.21 11.89 2.70
CA GLU A 343 0.83 13.07 3.49
C GLU A 343 0.79 12.77 4.99
N TYR A 344 0.30 11.59 5.38
CA TYR A 344 0.06 11.25 6.79
C TYR A 344 0.54 9.83 7.15
N ILE A 345 0.94 9.66 8.41
CA ILE A 345 0.83 8.35 9.09
C ILE A 345 -0.53 8.34 9.78
N GLU A 346 -1.38 7.36 9.48
CA GLU A 346 -2.71 7.22 10.05
C GLU A 346 -2.87 5.86 10.76
N PHE A 347 -3.46 5.85 11.96
CA PHE A 347 -3.77 4.62 12.66
C PHE A 347 -4.93 4.77 13.64
N TRP A 348 -5.73 3.70 13.76
CA TRP A 348 -6.72 3.55 14.82
C TRP A 348 -6.12 2.80 16.01
N LEU A 349 -5.99 3.49 17.15
CA LEU A 349 -5.49 2.94 18.41
C LEU A 349 -6.62 2.73 19.41
N MET A 350 -6.77 1.52 19.93
CA MET A 350 -7.66 1.27 21.07
C MET A 350 -7.13 1.99 22.30
N ASP A 351 -8.01 2.54 23.14
CA ASP A 351 -7.63 3.17 24.40
C ASP A 351 -6.69 2.25 25.22
N PRO A 352 -5.40 2.61 25.39
CA PRO A 352 -4.43 1.78 26.09
C PRO A 352 -4.65 1.79 27.62
N PHE A 353 -5.54 2.65 28.12
CA PHE A 353 -5.83 2.80 29.54
C PHE A 353 -7.18 2.21 29.95
N VAL A 354 -7.79 1.36 29.11
CA VAL A 354 -9.11 0.74 29.35
C VAL A 354 -9.26 0.09 30.74
N TYR A 355 -8.17 -0.42 31.33
CA TYR A 355 -8.18 -1.02 32.67
C TYR A 355 -7.56 -0.16 33.77
N ASP A 356 -7.05 1.05 33.48
CA ASP A 356 -6.57 1.98 34.51
C ASP A 356 -7.73 2.77 35.12
N SER A 357 -8.51 2.09 35.95
CA SER A 357 -9.59 2.72 36.72
C SER A 357 -9.12 3.74 37.77
N THR A 358 -7.82 3.76 38.09
CA THR A 358 -7.24 4.58 39.16
C THR A 358 -6.53 5.85 38.66
N GLY A 359 -6.26 5.94 37.35
CA GLY A 359 -5.47 7.01 36.75
C GLY A 359 -4.03 7.06 37.26
N LEU A 360 -3.50 5.92 37.76
CA LEU A 360 -2.14 5.84 38.31
C LEU A 360 -1.10 5.64 37.21
N HIS A 361 -1.51 5.18 36.03
CA HIS A 361 -0.62 4.97 34.90
C HIS A 361 -0.24 6.32 34.29
N GLN A 362 1.00 6.77 34.53
CA GLN A 362 1.51 8.08 34.10
C GLN A 362 1.66 8.23 32.58
N GLY A 363 1.57 7.13 31.84
CA GLY A 363 1.71 7.14 30.38
C GLY A 363 3.17 7.25 29.92
N GLY A 364 3.36 7.54 28.64
CA GLY A 364 4.67 7.62 28.00
C GLY A 364 4.57 8.23 26.60
N ASP A 365 5.58 8.00 25.78
CA ASP A 365 5.65 8.53 24.41
C ASP A 365 5.86 7.39 23.41
N LEU A 366 5.16 7.47 22.28
CA LEU A 366 5.39 6.69 21.07
C LEU A 366 6.06 7.60 20.03
N TYR A 367 7.12 7.13 19.39
CA TYR A 367 7.84 7.88 18.36
C TYR A 367 7.83 7.13 17.04
N PHE A 368 7.73 7.90 15.96
CA PHE A 368 8.01 7.45 14.60
C PHE A 368 9.25 8.17 14.07
N ASN A 369 10.15 7.44 13.43
CA ASN A 369 11.25 7.99 12.66
C ASN A 369 11.07 7.60 11.19
N LEU A 370 11.14 8.59 10.31
CA LEU A 370 11.06 8.41 8.86
C LEU A 370 12.33 8.94 8.20
N GLY A 371 13.07 8.09 7.51
CA GLY A 371 14.26 8.50 6.77
C GLY A 371 15.18 7.34 6.45
N ASP A 372 16.49 7.59 6.54
CA ASP A 372 17.46 6.51 6.60
C ASP A 372 17.84 6.26 8.05
N ILE A 373 17.66 5.01 8.44
CA ILE A 373 17.81 4.51 9.80
C ILE A 373 18.85 3.40 9.73
N SER A 374 19.68 3.28 10.77
CA SER A 374 20.73 2.29 10.81
C SER A 374 20.12 0.89 10.87
N GLU A 375 20.56 0.01 9.98
CA GLU A 375 20.25 -1.42 9.98
C GLU A 375 21.19 -2.20 10.91
N ASP A 376 22.29 -1.57 11.36
CA ASP A 376 23.24 -2.08 12.35
C ASP A 376 22.59 -2.08 13.75
N VAL A 377 21.91 -3.18 14.09
CA VAL A 377 21.21 -3.42 15.36
C VAL A 377 22.20 -3.72 16.47
N LEU A 378 23.26 -4.48 16.16
CA LEU A 378 24.41 -4.79 17.00
C LEU A 378 25.60 -3.91 16.62
N LYS A 379 25.53 -2.62 16.99
CA LYS A 379 26.44 -1.57 16.51
C LYS A 379 27.92 -1.96 16.54
N ASP A 380 28.46 -2.48 15.45
CA ASP A 380 29.87 -2.82 15.27
C ASP A 380 30.40 -2.61 13.83
N GLY A 381 29.52 -2.16 12.92
CA GLY A 381 29.86 -1.90 11.52
C GLY A 381 30.11 -3.18 10.70
N LYS A 382 29.62 -4.33 11.18
CA LYS A 382 29.67 -5.61 10.48
C LYS A 382 28.25 -6.09 10.27
N LYS A 383 27.97 -6.57 9.05
CA LYS A 383 26.66 -7.12 8.74
C LYS A 383 26.54 -8.50 9.39
N SER A 384 25.65 -8.65 10.35
CA SER A 384 25.27 -9.99 10.83
C SER A 384 24.33 -10.69 9.85
N PHE A 385 24.54 -11.99 9.67
CA PHE A 385 23.68 -12.87 8.88
C PHE A 385 23.90 -14.33 9.26
N GLU A 386 22.85 -14.97 9.74
CA GLU A 386 22.88 -16.34 10.30
C GLU A 386 23.32 -17.40 9.29
N ASN A 387 22.83 -17.34 8.06
CA ASN A 387 23.14 -18.32 7.02
C ASN A 387 24.62 -18.28 6.56
N GLY A 388 25.39 -17.29 7.05
CA GLY A 388 26.82 -17.19 6.87
C GLY A 388 27.66 -18.05 7.80
N LEU A 389 27.08 -18.51 8.91
CA LEU A 389 27.79 -19.25 9.94
C LEU A 389 28.22 -20.63 9.41
N PRO A 390 29.45 -21.07 9.67
CA PRO A 390 29.97 -22.33 9.13
C PRO A 390 29.30 -23.55 9.78
N VAL A 391 28.70 -24.38 8.94
CA VAL A 391 28.06 -25.65 9.34
C VAL A 391 29.09 -26.74 9.63
N ASP A 392 30.24 -26.67 8.96
CA ASP A 392 31.36 -27.60 9.09
C ASP A 392 32.31 -27.27 10.24
N GLY A 393 32.00 -26.21 11.02
CA GLY A 393 32.84 -25.75 12.12
C GLY A 393 34.14 -25.07 11.69
N ASP A 394 34.25 -24.63 10.44
CA ASP A 394 35.43 -23.91 9.94
C ASP A 394 35.55 -22.53 10.62
N SER A 395 36.46 -22.42 11.59
CA SER A 395 36.72 -21.17 12.29
C SER A 395 37.49 -20.13 11.47
N MET A 396 38.02 -20.47 10.28
CA MET A 396 38.74 -19.51 9.44
C MET A 396 37.84 -18.43 8.83
N VAL A 397 36.53 -18.69 8.76
CA VAL A 397 35.51 -17.78 8.21
C VAL A 397 34.70 -17.06 9.28
N ILE A 398 35.13 -17.15 10.54
CA ILE A 398 34.48 -16.51 11.69
C ILE A 398 35.35 -15.35 12.20
N GLY A 399 34.75 -14.18 12.36
CA GLY A 399 35.27 -13.05 13.13
C GLY A 399 34.55 -12.91 14.46
N TYR A 400 35.13 -12.12 15.37
CA TYR A 400 34.52 -11.81 16.67
C TYR A 400 34.45 -10.30 16.88
N THR A 401 33.34 -9.83 17.43
CA THR A 401 33.11 -8.46 17.87
C THR A 401 32.71 -8.44 19.34
N LYS A 402 32.48 -7.28 19.96
CA LYS A 402 31.98 -7.26 21.34
C LYS A 402 30.61 -7.91 21.48
N TRP A 403 29.84 -8.00 20.40
CA TRP A 403 28.52 -8.60 20.39
C TRP A 403 28.51 -10.10 20.19
N GLY A 404 29.49 -10.67 19.50
CA GLY A 404 29.54 -12.13 19.31
C GLY A 404 30.36 -12.54 18.10
N LYS A 405 29.88 -13.56 17.39
CA LYS A 405 30.48 -14.12 16.18
C LYS A 405 29.85 -13.53 14.92
N ILE A 406 30.69 -13.24 13.94
CA ILE A 406 30.27 -12.76 12.62
C ILE A 406 30.89 -13.60 11.51
N SER A 407 30.18 -13.79 10.41
CA SER A 407 30.75 -14.45 9.23
C SER A 407 31.56 -13.48 8.37
N THR A 408 32.72 -13.92 7.88
CA THR A 408 33.52 -13.14 6.91
C THR A 408 33.22 -13.49 5.46
N LYS A 409 32.22 -14.35 5.21
CA LYS A 409 31.80 -14.74 3.85
C LYS A 409 31.02 -13.59 3.20
N ASN A 410 31.03 -13.56 1.87
CA ASN A 410 30.09 -12.71 1.13
C ASN A 410 28.78 -13.47 0.96
N VAL A 411 27.66 -12.80 1.25
CA VAL A 411 26.33 -13.37 1.03
C VAL A 411 25.87 -13.08 -0.39
N ASN A 412 25.48 -14.13 -1.11
CA ASN A 412 24.86 -14.01 -2.43
C ASN A 412 23.34 -14.24 -2.38
N VAL A 413 22.85 -14.98 -1.37
CA VAL A 413 21.44 -15.35 -1.19
C VAL A 413 21.13 -15.42 0.30
N TYR A 414 19.98 -14.87 0.71
CA TYR A 414 19.45 -14.96 2.06
C TYR A 414 18.51 -16.17 2.19
N ALA A 415 19.11 -17.33 2.43
CA ALA A 415 18.38 -18.57 2.66
C ALA A 415 19.24 -19.54 3.47
N PHE A 416 18.59 -20.32 4.33
CA PHE A 416 19.21 -21.48 4.98
C PHE A 416 19.41 -22.63 3.97
N ASP A 417 20.39 -23.48 4.26
CA ASP A 417 20.50 -24.78 3.60
C ASP A 417 19.32 -25.69 4.02
N ASN A 418 18.86 -26.55 3.11
CA ASN A 418 17.79 -27.51 3.38
C ASN A 418 18.30 -28.81 4.03
N THR A 419 19.60 -28.92 4.25
CA THR A 419 20.22 -30.07 4.93
C THR A 419 19.78 -30.13 6.39
N GLU A 420 19.45 -31.35 6.84
CA GLU A 420 18.97 -31.60 8.20
C GLU A 420 20.01 -31.20 9.26
N GLY A 421 19.55 -30.55 10.34
CA GLY A 421 20.39 -30.09 11.44
C GLY A 421 21.19 -28.80 11.19
N VAL A 422 21.21 -28.27 9.96
CA VAL A 422 21.94 -27.03 9.63
C VAL A 422 21.31 -25.81 10.28
N ARG A 423 19.98 -25.69 10.20
CA ARG A 423 19.26 -24.54 10.76
C ARG A 423 19.53 -24.40 12.24
N ARG A 424 19.52 -25.50 13.01
CA ARG A 424 19.85 -25.49 14.44
C ARG A 424 21.23 -24.89 14.78
N ILE A 425 22.19 -24.93 13.86
CA ILE A 425 23.53 -24.37 14.06
C ILE A 425 23.59 -22.90 13.65
N GLN A 426 22.75 -22.50 12.69
CA GLN A 426 22.81 -21.16 12.08
C GLN A 426 21.77 -20.18 12.63
N ASP A 427 20.57 -20.66 12.98
CA ASP A 427 19.45 -19.94 13.59
C ASP A 427 19.75 -19.71 15.08
N VAL A 428 20.70 -18.80 15.34
CA VAL A 428 21.29 -18.51 16.66
C VAL A 428 21.29 -17.00 16.95
N GLY A 429 20.46 -16.24 16.26
CA GLY A 429 20.35 -14.80 16.48
C GLY A 429 21.40 -13.95 15.75
N LEU A 430 21.29 -12.63 15.95
CA LEU A 430 22.16 -11.65 15.33
C LEU A 430 23.58 -11.67 15.89
N ASP A 431 23.81 -12.21 17.09
CA ASP A 431 25.15 -12.30 17.68
C ASP A 431 25.93 -13.53 17.20
N GLY A 432 25.28 -14.48 16.53
CA GLY A 432 25.90 -15.69 16.02
C GLY A 432 26.32 -16.69 17.11
N LEU A 433 25.76 -16.59 18.32
CA LEU A 433 26.09 -17.45 19.47
C LEU A 433 24.84 -18.21 19.91
N ASN A 434 24.97 -19.49 20.23
CA ASN A 434 23.90 -20.17 20.97
C ASN A 434 24.04 -19.91 22.48
N ASP A 435 23.00 -20.18 23.26
CA ASP A 435 22.94 -19.95 24.71
C ASP A 435 24.16 -20.47 25.50
N ASP A 436 24.69 -21.66 25.16
CA ASP A 436 25.86 -22.22 25.83
C ASP A 436 27.12 -21.38 25.54
N GLU A 437 27.26 -20.93 24.29
CA GLU A 437 28.37 -20.07 23.86
C GLU A 437 28.23 -18.65 24.39
N GLU A 438 27.01 -18.12 24.52
CA GLU A 438 26.73 -16.84 25.17
C GLU A 438 27.14 -16.86 26.64
N ALA A 439 26.81 -17.93 27.36
CA ALA A 439 27.17 -18.06 28.77
C ALA A 439 28.69 -17.98 28.98
N ASP A 440 29.46 -18.56 28.06
CA ASP A 440 30.92 -18.48 28.06
C ASP A 440 31.43 -17.10 27.59
N TYR A 441 30.88 -16.57 26.49
CA TYR A 441 31.32 -15.29 25.89
C TYR A 441 31.03 -14.10 26.80
N PHE A 442 29.90 -14.15 27.51
CA PHE A 442 29.41 -13.13 28.44
C PHE A 442 29.53 -13.55 29.90
N ALA A 443 30.45 -14.46 30.24
CA ALA A 443 30.65 -14.96 31.60
C ALA A 443 30.81 -13.85 32.66
N ASP A 444 31.51 -12.76 32.31
CA ASP A 444 31.66 -11.58 33.19
C ASP A 444 30.32 -10.88 33.46
N TYR A 445 29.46 -10.76 32.44
CA TYR A 445 28.12 -10.20 32.56
C TYR A 445 27.22 -11.11 33.41
N VAL A 446 27.18 -12.41 33.10
CA VAL A 446 26.38 -13.39 33.85
C VAL A 446 26.79 -13.41 35.32
N GLN A 447 28.09 -13.39 35.61
CA GLN A 447 28.59 -13.34 36.98
C GLN A 447 28.21 -12.03 37.69
N ALA A 448 28.25 -10.89 36.99
CA ALA A 448 27.87 -9.60 37.54
C ALA A 448 26.36 -9.52 37.84
N VAL A 449 25.50 -10.03 36.95
CA VAL A 449 24.06 -10.20 37.20
C VAL A 449 23.84 -11.11 38.40
N SER A 450 24.49 -12.27 38.43
CA SER A 450 24.38 -13.26 39.50
C SER A 450 24.76 -12.70 40.89
N ASN A 451 25.65 -11.71 40.94
CA ASN A 451 26.04 -11.00 42.16
C ASN A 451 25.09 -9.87 42.56
N ARG A 452 24.31 -9.35 41.61
CA ARG A 452 23.37 -8.23 41.81
C ARG A 452 22.03 -8.70 42.38
N LEU A 453 21.61 -9.90 41.98
CA LEU A 453 20.33 -10.49 42.35
C LEU A 453 20.29 -10.94 43.81
N ASP A 454 19.12 -10.87 44.43
CA ASP A 454 18.90 -11.52 45.72
C ASP A 454 18.81 -13.05 45.57
N GLY A 455 18.93 -13.77 46.68
CA GLY A 455 18.99 -15.23 46.67
C GLY A 455 17.71 -15.92 46.16
N ILE A 456 16.54 -15.29 46.30
CA ILE A 456 15.26 -15.85 45.85
C ILE A 456 15.15 -15.65 44.35
N THR A 457 15.29 -14.40 43.88
CA THR A 457 15.23 -14.05 42.46
C THR A 457 16.27 -14.82 41.66
N LYS A 458 17.49 -14.98 42.19
CA LYS A 458 18.52 -15.79 41.53
C LYS A 458 18.08 -17.24 41.33
N SER A 459 17.43 -17.84 42.32
CA SER A 459 16.91 -19.20 42.19
C SER A 459 15.81 -19.28 41.14
N GLU A 460 14.88 -18.32 41.13
CA GLU A 460 13.80 -18.26 40.14
C GLU A 460 14.32 -18.03 38.71
N MET A 461 15.36 -17.19 38.56
CA MET A 461 15.98 -16.92 37.27
C MET A 461 16.73 -18.12 36.71
N LEU A 462 17.36 -18.94 37.56
CA LEU A 462 18.00 -20.19 37.11
C LEU A 462 16.99 -21.18 36.51
N ASP A 463 15.72 -21.16 36.96
CA ASP A 463 14.66 -22.00 36.40
C ASP A 463 13.95 -21.37 35.18
N ASN A 464 14.19 -20.08 34.90
CA ASN A 464 13.57 -19.37 33.78
C ASN A 464 14.52 -19.36 32.56
N PRO A 465 14.17 -19.99 31.43
CA PRO A 465 15.04 -20.06 30.26
C PRO A 465 15.35 -18.68 29.65
N PHE A 466 14.43 -17.72 29.76
CA PHE A 466 14.61 -16.35 29.23
C PHE A 466 15.28 -15.39 30.23
N SER A 467 15.86 -15.90 31.31
CA SER A 467 16.53 -15.05 32.29
C SER A 467 17.92 -14.67 31.79
N PRO A 468 18.49 -13.53 32.22
CA PRO A 468 19.85 -13.15 31.83
C PRO A 468 20.95 -14.12 32.30
N LEU A 469 20.60 -15.15 33.11
CA LEU A 469 21.53 -16.20 33.55
C LEU A 469 21.55 -17.40 32.60
N ASN A 470 20.45 -17.64 31.86
CA ASN A 470 20.29 -18.77 30.95
C ASN A 470 20.29 -18.34 29.48
N ASP A 471 19.90 -17.09 29.21
CA ASP A 471 19.84 -16.44 27.91
C ASP A 471 20.52 -15.05 28.05
N PRO A 472 21.85 -14.99 28.10
CA PRO A 472 22.59 -13.73 28.28
C PRO A 472 22.28 -12.68 27.22
N SER A 473 22.07 -13.04 25.96
CA SER A 473 21.71 -12.11 24.88
C SER A 473 20.25 -11.68 24.95
N GLY A 474 19.34 -12.49 25.48
CA GLY A 474 17.91 -12.14 25.62
C GLY A 474 17.15 -12.21 24.31
N ASP A 475 17.59 -13.06 23.38
CA ASP A 475 17.16 -13.10 21.99
C ASP A 475 16.47 -14.42 21.61
N ASN A 476 16.28 -15.32 22.58
CA ASN A 476 15.58 -16.57 22.40
C ASN A 476 14.12 -16.40 21.93
N TYR A 477 13.77 -17.17 20.91
CA TYR A 477 12.42 -17.30 20.37
C TYR A 477 11.59 -18.29 21.18
N HIS A 478 10.29 -18.00 21.32
CA HIS A 478 9.33 -19.02 21.75
C HIS A 478 7.97 -18.90 21.07
N HIS A 479 7.53 -20.01 20.48
CA HIS A 479 6.25 -20.06 19.80
C HIS A 479 5.08 -19.96 20.80
N TYR A 480 4.06 -19.16 20.46
CA TYR A 480 2.94 -18.85 21.36
C TYR A 480 2.04 -20.06 21.72
N ARG A 481 2.11 -21.13 20.93
CA ARG A 481 1.36 -22.40 21.15
C ARG A 481 2.11 -23.45 21.96
N GLY A 482 3.33 -23.18 22.43
CA GLY A 482 4.17 -24.18 23.11
C GLY A 482 3.42 -24.98 24.20
N THR A 483 3.64 -26.29 24.21
CA THR A 483 2.98 -27.23 25.14
C THR A 483 3.35 -26.99 26.61
N ASP A 484 4.52 -26.41 26.85
CA ASP A 484 4.99 -25.95 28.15
C ASP A 484 4.18 -24.72 28.65
N TYR A 485 3.83 -23.78 27.77
CA TYR A 485 2.93 -22.66 28.07
C TYR A 485 1.53 -23.17 28.41
N ASP A 486 1.06 -24.21 27.73
CA ASP A 486 -0.21 -24.88 28.06
C ASP A 486 -0.17 -25.57 29.42
N ARG A 487 0.93 -26.26 29.74
CA ARG A 487 1.13 -26.92 31.05
C ARG A 487 1.15 -25.89 32.19
N ARG A 488 1.76 -24.73 31.95
CA ARG A 488 1.81 -23.59 32.88
C ARG A 488 0.53 -22.76 32.91
N LYS A 489 -0.43 -23.03 32.01
CA LYS A 489 -1.68 -22.27 31.82
C LYS A 489 -1.43 -20.77 31.60
N MET A 490 -0.44 -20.43 30.78
CA MET A 490 -0.06 -19.04 30.54
C MET A 490 -1.18 -18.24 29.86
N PRO A 491 -1.44 -16.99 30.28
CA PRO A 491 -2.34 -16.08 29.60
C PRO A 491 -1.94 -15.80 28.14
N ILE A 492 -2.92 -15.47 27.29
CA ILE A 492 -2.69 -15.23 25.85
C ILE A 492 -1.62 -14.15 25.61
N ILE A 493 -1.66 -13.03 26.35
CA ILE A 493 -0.71 -11.93 26.18
C ILE A 493 0.74 -12.35 26.47
N ASP A 494 0.96 -13.12 27.53
CA ASP A 494 2.30 -13.53 27.96
C ASP A 494 2.93 -14.55 27.01
N ARG A 495 2.12 -15.27 26.23
CA ARG A 495 2.60 -16.25 25.24
C ARG A 495 3.34 -15.62 24.06
N TYR A 496 3.06 -14.36 23.75
CA TYR A 496 3.71 -13.65 22.63
C TYR A 496 4.95 -12.85 23.06
N LYS A 497 5.26 -12.83 24.34
CA LYS A 497 6.28 -11.97 24.94
C LYS A 497 7.68 -12.18 24.34
N TYR A 498 8.03 -13.41 23.95
CA TYR A 498 9.31 -13.78 23.33
C TYR A 498 9.14 -14.29 21.89
N PHE A 499 8.03 -13.94 21.23
CA PHE A 499 7.76 -14.38 19.86
C PHE A 499 8.63 -13.66 18.80
N ASN A 500 9.23 -12.52 19.17
CA ASN A 500 10.07 -11.72 18.28
C ASN A 500 11.58 -11.95 18.47
N GLY A 501 11.96 -12.95 19.28
CA GLY A 501 13.37 -13.33 19.44
C GLY A 501 13.93 -13.92 18.14
N PRO A 502 15.14 -13.55 17.70
CA PRO A 502 15.76 -14.10 16.50
C PRO A 502 16.27 -15.55 16.68
N HIS A 503 16.88 -15.89 17.82
CA HIS A 503 17.44 -17.23 18.03
C HIS A 503 16.34 -18.30 18.10
N GLY A 504 16.29 -19.18 17.10
CA GLY A 504 15.39 -20.33 17.05
C GLY A 504 14.05 -20.04 16.38
N ASN A 505 13.91 -18.91 15.70
CA ASN A 505 12.66 -18.49 15.08
C ASN A 505 12.39 -19.15 13.71
N SER A 506 13.37 -19.87 13.17
CA SER A 506 13.37 -20.48 11.84
C SER A 506 13.67 -21.99 11.87
N GLN A 507 13.53 -22.61 13.05
CA GLN A 507 13.75 -24.03 13.31
C GLN A 507 12.97 -24.93 12.33
N ALA A 508 13.60 -26.01 11.87
CA ALA A 508 12.92 -26.98 11.02
C ALA A 508 11.93 -27.82 11.86
N ARG A 509 10.87 -28.31 11.20
CA ARG A 509 9.86 -29.19 11.82
C ARG A 509 10.44 -30.39 12.58
N VAL A 510 11.58 -30.91 12.15
CA VAL A 510 12.26 -32.08 12.77
C VAL A 510 12.98 -31.74 14.08
N ASP A 511 13.26 -30.45 14.32
CA ASP A 511 14.00 -29.97 15.48
C ASP A 511 13.08 -29.58 16.65
N THR A 512 11.76 -29.67 16.47
CA THR A 512 10.75 -29.31 17.48
C THR A 512 9.93 -30.54 17.90
N ASP A 513 9.71 -30.66 19.22
CA ASP A 513 8.83 -31.69 19.81
C ASP A 513 7.33 -31.36 19.64
N GLU A 514 7.01 -30.17 19.14
CA GLU A 514 5.64 -29.75 18.92
C GLU A 514 4.99 -30.54 17.77
N SER A 515 3.65 -30.59 17.73
CA SER A 515 2.91 -31.34 16.69
C SER A 515 2.58 -30.51 15.43
N TYR A 516 3.02 -29.25 15.38
CA TYR A 516 2.73 -28.27 14.33
C TYR A 516 3.97 -27.41 14.06
N GLU A 517 4.04 -26.76 12.89
CA GLU A 517 5.14 -25.86 12.54
C GLU A 517 5.25 -24.72 13.55
N THR A 518 6.44 -24.53 14.11
CA THR A 518 6.74 -23.48 15.11
C THR A 518 7.60 -22.36 14.55
N ALA A 519 8.08 -22.47 13.31
CA ALA A 519 8.89 -21.44 12.68
C ALA A 519 8.05 -20.16 12.44
N ALA A 520 8.54 -19.03 12.92
CA ALA A 520 7.99 -17.70 12.60
C ALA A 520 8.45 -17.22 11.22
N SER A 521 9.66 -17.61 10.80
CA SER A 521 10.24 -17.29 9.51
C SER A 521 10.86 -18.54 8.87
N THR A 522 11.13 -18.49 7.57
CA THR A 522 11.97 -19.49 6.88
C THR A 522 13.27 -18.87 6.36
N LEU A 523 13.41 -17.56 6.54
CA LEU A 523 14.56 -16.75 6.13
C LEU A 523 15.45 -16.52 7.36
N PRO A 524 16.79 -16.49 7.17
CA PRO A 524 17.72 -16.14 8.23
C PRO A 524 17.53 -14.71 8.70
N ASP A 525 17.81 -14.46 9.98
CA ASP A 525 17.92 -13.11 10.50
C ASP A 525 19.22 -12.45 10.03
N ILE A 526 19.08 -11.22 9.51
CA ILE A 526 20.16 -10.45 8.89
C ILE A 526 20.03 -8.96 9.21
N GLU A 527 21.16 -8.27 9.31
CA GLU A 527 21.23 -6.81 9.42
C GLU A 527 21.26 -6.13 8.04
N ASP A 528 20.31 -6.51 7.18
CA ASP A 528 20.04 -5.92 5.87
C ASP A 528 18.54 -6.06 5.59
N ILE A 529 17.76 -5.15 6.16
CA ILE A 529 16.30 -5.18 6.13
C ILE A 529 15.80 -4.91 4.71
N ASN A 530 16.47 -4.01 4.00
CA ASN A 530 16.07 -3.60 2.65
C ASN A 530 16.50 -4.57 1.54
N GLU A 531 17.39 -5.53 1.85
CA GLU A 531 17.91 -6.57 0.96
C GLU A 531 18.73 -6.02 -0.22
N ASP A 532 19.47 -4.90 -0.03
CA ASP A 532 20.38 -4.34 -1.04
C ASP A 532 21.81 -4.92 -0.98
N PHE A 533 22.01 -5.93 -0.14
CA PHE A 533 23.28 -6.61 0.14
C PHE A 533 24.29 -5.76 0.92
N THR A 534 23.95 -4.55 1.33
CA THR A 534 24.81 -3.65 2.10
C THR A 534 24.26 -3.40 3.50
N LEU A 535 25.12 -2.94 4.41
CA LEU A 535 24.71 -2.51 5.74
C LEU A 535 24.59 -0.99 5.73
N SER A 536 23.39 -0.44 5.94
CA SER A 536 23.23 0.98 6.19
C SER A 536 23.51 1.32 7.65
N GLU A 537 24.53 2.13 7.91
CA GLU A 537 24.83 2.65 9.26
C GLU A 537 24.34 4.09 9.47
N ASN A 538 23.66 4.67 8.48
CA ASN A 538 23.28 6.08 8.51
C ASN A 538 22.07 6.33 9.42
N GLU A 539 22.14 7.39 10.21
CA GLU A 539 21.01 7.91 11.00
C GLU A 539 20.69 9.33 10.51
N ARG A 540 19.74 9.43 9.58
CA ARG A 540 19.21 10.69 9.06
C ARG A 540 17.70 10.58 8.86
N TYR A 541 16.94 11.18 9.77
CA TYR A 541 15.49 10.96 9.82
C TYR A 541 14.74 12.17 10.38
N TYR A 542 13.45 12.20 10.09
CA TYR A 542 12.46 13.05 10.72
C TYR A 542 11.80 12.29 11.86
N GLN A 543 11.67 12.92 13.02
CA GLN A 543 11.07 12.35 14.22
C GLN A 543 9.71 12.97 14.50
N TYR A 544 8.74 12.11 14.81
CA TYR A 544 7.39 12.48 15.20
C TYR A 544 7.10 11.87 16.56
N ARG A 545 6.48 12.64 17.45
CA ARG A 545 6.17 12.24 18.82
C ARG A 545 4.66 12.21 19.02
N VAL A 546 4.18 11.09 19.52
CA VAL A 546 2.81 10.88 19.99
C VAL A 546 2.84 10.69 21.50
N SER A 547 2.14 11.55 22.23
CA SER A 547 1.98 11.42 23.67
C SER A 547 0.93 10.34 23.98
N LEU A 548 1.20 9.44 24.91
CA LEU A 548 0.22 8.45 25.37
C LEU A 548 0.02 8.66 26.87
N ARG A 549 -0.79 9.67 27.21
CA ARG A 549 -1.17 10.07 28.57
C ARG A 549 -2.64 10.42 28.59
N HIS A 550 -3.34 10.17 29.70
CA HIS A 550 -4.79 10.37 29.80
C HIS A 550 -5.24 11.77 29.35
N GLU A 551 -4.51 12.80 29.75
CA GLU A 551 -4.80 14.22 29.44
C GLU A 551 -4.60 14.60 27.96
N ASP A 552 -3.86 13.78 27.21
CA ASP A 552 -3.55 14.01 25.79
C ASP A 552 -4.42 13.14 24.85
N MET A 553 -5.28 12.26 25.40
CA MET A 553 -6.20 11.39 24.65
C MET A 553 -7.54 12.08 24.35
N GLU A 554 -7.46 13.28 23.75
CA GLU A 554 -8.59 14.14 23.40
C GLU A 554 -8.54 14.52 21.91
N VAL A 555 -9.70 14.54 21.25
CA VAL A 555 -9.82 14.95 19.84
C VAL A 555 -9.36 16.40 19.66
N GLY A 556 -8.53 16.66 18.65
CA GLY A 556 -7.95 17.97 18.36
C GLY A 556 -6.60 18.25 19.05
N LYS A 557 -6.12 17.36 19.92
CA LYS A 557 -4.76 17.38 20.48
C LYS A 557 -3.98 16.16 20.00
N ASN A 558 -2.65 16.21 20.09
CA ASN A 558 -1.80 15.03 19.96
C ASN A 558 -2.03 14.22 18.66
N PHE A 559 -2.32 14.92 17.56
CA PHE A 559 -2.66 14.34 16.26
C PHE A 559 -3.93 13.46 16.23
N ILE A 560 -4.78 13.52 17.25
CA ILE A 560 -6.05 12.80 17.29
C ILE A 560 -7.10 13.57 16.48
N ASN A 561 -7.52 12.99 15.36
CA ASN A 561 -8.52 13.56 14.47
C ASN A 561 -9.96 13.13 14.84
N ASP A 562 -10.13 11.90 15.29
CA ASP A 562 -11.45 11.34 15.60
C ASP A 562 -11.40 10.35 16.78
N LYS A 563 -12.57 10.09 17.39
CA LYS A 563 -12.79 9.13 18.46
C LYS A 563 -14.07 8.33 18.23
N ARG A 564 -13.95 7.02 18.07
CA ARG A 564 -15.08 6.09 18.00
C ARG A 564 -15.34 5.47 19.37
N VAL A 565 -16.58 5.55 19.87
CA VAL A 565 -16.99 4.88 21.11
C VAL A 565 -17.96 3.73 20.78
N SER A 566 -17.58 2.51 21.15
CA SER A 566 -18.30 1.29 20.78
C SER A 566 -18.73 0.50 22.00
N GLN A 567 -20.00 0.03 21.99
CA GLN A 567 -20.54 -0.88 23.00
C GLN A 567 -20.35 -2.31 22.53
N VAL A 568 -19.53 -3.09 23.25
CA VAL A 568 -19.13 -4.43 22.83
C VAL A 568 -19.66 -5.47 23.80
N LYS A 569 -20.40 -6.45 23.27
CA LYS A 569 -20.81 -7.63 24.04
C LYS A 569 -19.65 -8.62 24.08
N LEU A 570 -19.08 -8.79 25.27
CA LEU A 570 -17.95 -9.67 25.54
C LEU A 570 -18.38 -11.13 25.68
N LYS A 571 -17.41 -12.06 25.67
CA LYS A 571 -17.69 -13.50 25.77
C LYS A 571 -18.26 -13.91 27.13
N ASN A 572 -17.85 -13.25 28.21
CA ASN A 572 -18.39 -13.42 29.57
C ASN A 572 -19.83 -12.89 29.73
N GLY A 573 -20.45 -12.39 28.65
CA GLY A 573 -21.82 -11.89 28.62
C GLY A 573 -22.00 -10.44 29.05
N LYS A 574 -20.94 -9.77 29.53
CA LYS A 574 -20.97 -8.34 29.89
C LYS A 574 -20.92 -7.48 28.62
N THR A 575 -21.51 -6.29 28.70
CA THR A 575 -21.34 -5.26 27.67
C THR A 575 -20.42 -4.18 28.24
N GLU A 576 -19.30 -3.94 27.58
CA GLU A 576 -18.32 -2.91 27.98
C GLU A 576 -18.20 -1.84 26.89
N THR A 577 -17.86 -0.63 27.32
CA THR A 577 -17.64 0.51 26.42
C THR A 577 -16.16 0.63 26.14
N ILE A 578 -15.78 0.69 24.86
CA ILE A 578 -14.39 0.90 24.43
C ILE A 578 -14.29 2.11 23.52
N SER A 579 -13.20 2.86 23.67
CA SER A 579 -12.85 3.96 22.77
C SER A 579 -11.73 3.55 21.82
N TRP A 580 -11.86 3.96 20.56
CA TRP A 580 -10.82 3.92 19.54
C TRP A 580 -10.50 5.34 19.12
N TYR A 581 -9.21 5.66 18.99
CA TYR A 581 -8.71 6.98 18.65
C TYR A 581 -8.03 6.93 17.29
N GLN A 582 -8.42 7.79 16.37
CA GLN A 582 -7.78 7.94 15.06
C GLN A 582 -6.66 8.97 15.17
N PHE A 583 -5.43 8.51 15.05
CA PHE A 583 -4.27 9.38 14.92
C PHE A 583 -3.98 9.66 13.46
N LYS A 584 -3.73 10.92 13.12
CA LYS A 584 -3.37 11.38 11.78
C LYS A 584 -2.21 12.36 11.89
N ILE A 585 -1.00 11.86 11.68
CA ILE A 585 0.26 12.61 11.87
C ILE A 585 0.74 13.13 10.51
N PRO A 586 0.72 14.45 10.25
CA PRO A 586 1.23 15.01 9.00
C PRO A 586 2.75 14.82 8.90
N ILE A 587 3.24 14.30 7.78
CA ILE A 587 4.69 14.10 7.60
C ILE A 587 5.45 15.43 7.52
N SER A 588 4.77 16.53 7.18
CA SER A 588 5.38 17.86 7.17
C SER A 588 5.64 18.42 8.58
N GLU A 589 4.92 17.94 9.60
CA GLU A 589 4.96 18.43 10.99
C GLU A 589 5.86 17.56 11.89
N TYR A 590 7.12 17.41 11.51
CA TYR A 590 8.10 16.70 12.34
C TYR A 590 8.55 17.54 13.56
N GLU A 591 8.71 16.88 14.71
CA GLU A 591 9.25 17.48 15.93
C GLU A 591 10.73 17.84 15.75
N LYS A 592 11.49 16.94 15.11
CA LYS A 592 12.94 17.06 15.00
C LYS A 592 13.46 16.45 13.70
N ARG A 593 14.54 17.05 13.20
CA ARG A 593 15.34 16.53 12.09
C ARG A 593 16.72 16.11 12.62
N VAL A 594 17.06 14.85 12.44
CA VAL A 594 18.35 14.28 12.85
C VAL A 594 19.19 13.96 11.61
N GLY A 595 20.49 14.23 11.66
CA GLY A 595 21.39 14.05 10.53
C GLY A 595 21.19 15.05 9.38
N ASN A 596 21.80 14.74 8.24
CA ASN A 596 21.70 15.56 7.02
C ASN A 596 20.70 14.95 6.04
N ILE A 597 19.41 15.15 6.30
CA ILE A 597 18.29 14.82 5.42
C ILE A 597 17.60 16.11 4.95
N ASN A 598 17.22 16.16 3.67
CA ASN A 598 16.53 17.31 3.09
C ASN A 598 15.39 16.84 2.19
N GLY A 599 14.17 17.24 2.53
CA GLY A 599 12.96 16.82 1.82
C GLY A 599 12.59 15.36 2.11
N PHE A 600 11.52 14.91 1.48
CA PHE A 600 10.98 13.54 1.63
C PHE A 600 11.17 12.72 0.35
N ASN A 601 12.24 12.98 -0.39
CA ASN A 601 12.54 12.32 -1.65
C ASN A 601 13.18 10.93 -1.49
N SER A 602 13.70 10.61 -0.31
CA SER A 602 14.40 9.35 0.00
C SER A 602 14.15 8.96 1.45
N ILE A 603 12.99 8.36 1.71
CA ILE A 603 12.61 7.75 2.98
C ILE A 603 12.68 6.22 2.80
N ARG A 604 13.75 5.60 3.31
CA ARG A 604 13.98 4.15 3.12
C ARG A 604 13.44 3.30 4.25
N PHE A 605 13.34 3.84 5.47
CA PHE A 605 12.94 3.09 6.66
C PHE A 605 11.97 3.86 7.53
N ILE A 606 11.20 3.08 8.29
CA ILE A 606 10.34 3.54 9.36
C ILE A 606 10.77 2.83 10.64
N ARG A 607 11.10 3.57 11.69
CA ARG A 607 11.32 3.04 13.04
C ARG A 607 10.23 3.54 13.97
N MET A 608 9.62 2.63 14.71
CA MET A 608 8.64 2.93 15.75
C MET A 608 9.23 2.51 17.09
N TYR A 609 9.23 3.39 18.09
CA TYR A 609 9.73 3.06 19.42
C TYR A 609 8.94 3.73 20.54
N LEU A 610 8.91 3.09 21.70
CA LEU A 610 8.28 3.60 22.92
C LEU A 610 9.34 3.95 23.97
N THR A 611 9.10 5.01 24.74
CA THR A 611 9.92 5.38 25.90
C THR A 611 9.11 6.27 26.87
N GLY A 612 9.61 6.53 28.07
CA GLY A 612 8.93 7.37 29.07
C GLY A 612 7.88 6.66 29.92
N PHE A 613 7.66 5.36 29.70
CA PHE A 613 6.70 4.56 30.47
C PHE A 613 7.31 4.03 31.77
N GLN A 614 6.56 4.13 32.87
CA GLN A 614 6.93 3.49 34.14
C GLN A 614 6.39 2.06 34.25
N ASP A 615 5.22 1.81 33.67
CA ASP A 615 4.54 0.51 33.68
C ASP A 615 4.32 -0.02 32.25
N SER A 616 4.02 -1.31 32.13
CA SER A 616 3.81 -1.94 30.82
C SER A 616 2.57 -1.40 30.13
N VAL A 617 2.64 -1.22 28.81
CA VAL A 617 1.54 -0.71 27.99
C VAL A 617 1.26 -1.64 26.81
N VAL A 618 -0.02 -1.82 26.47
CA VAL A 618 -0.49 -2.60 25.33
C VAL A 618 -1.12 -1.67 24.31
N LEU A 619 -0.46 -1.47 23.17
CA LEU A 619 -1.01 -0.71 22.05
C LEU A 619 -1.68 -1.69 21.08
N ARG A 620 -2.98 -1.53 20.89
CA ARG A 620 -3.76 -2.31 19.91
C ARG A 620 -4.13 -1.42 18.73
N MET A 621 -3.43 -1.59 17.62
CA MET A 621 -3.64 -0.83 16.40
C MET A 621 -4.51 -1.63 15.43
N ALA A 622 -5.68 -1.11 15.09
CA ALA A 622 -6.56 -1.72 14.11
C ALA A 622 -6.09 -1.47 12.67
N THR A 623 -5.55 -0.28 12.44
CA THR A 623 -4.85 0.11 11.21
C THR A 623 -3.52 0.74 11.59
N LEU A 624 -2.58 0.76 10.66
CA LEU A 624 -1.36 1.55 10.72
C LEU A 624 -0.90 1.72 9.29
N ASP A 625 -1.14 2.88 8.71
CA ASP A 625 -1.04 3.08 7.27
C ASP A 625 -0.30 4.38 6.94
N LEU A 626 0.43 4.38 5.81
CA LEU A 626 0.82 5.60 5.13
C LEU A 626 -0.31 6.03 4.21
N VAL A 627 -0.83 7.22 4.41
CA VAL A 627 -1.91 7.78 3.61
C VAL A 627 -1.34 8.73 2.57
N ARG A 628 -1.74 8.53 1.31
CA ARG A 628 -1.44 9.41 0.18
C ARG A 628 -2.72 9.84 -0.53
N GLY A 629 -2.71 11.02 -1.11
CA GLY A 629 -3.81 11.53 -1.93
C GLY A 629 -3.41 11.81 -3.37
N ASP A 630 -4.36 11.76 -4.30
CA ASP A 630 -4.14 12.22 -5.68
C ASP A 630 -4.24 13.77 -5.78
N TRP A 631 -4.88 14.41 -4.80
CA TRP A 631 -5.04 15.86 -4.68
C TRP A 631 -3.94 16.45 -3.80
N ARG A 632 -3.30 17.52 -4.27
CA ARG A 632 -2.18 18.18 -3.58
C ARG A 632 -2.56 19.58 -3.14
N ALA A 633 -2.16 19.97 -1.94
CA ALA A 633 -2.25 21.37 -1.51
C ALA A 633 -1.42 22.29 -2.42
N TYR A 634 -1.98 23.45 -2.76
CA TYR A 634 -1.28 24.51 -3.49
C TYR A 634 -0.81 25.59 -2.51
N ASP A 635 0.46 25.53 -2.13
CA ASP A 635 1.03 26.41 -1.07
C ASP A 635 1.53 27.76 -1.59
N LYS A 636 1.26 28.11 -2.85
CA LYS A 636 1.72 29.36 -3.46
C LYS A 636 0.59 30.35 -3.61
N ASP A 637 0.95 31.62 -3.74
CA ASP A 637 -0.01 32.67 -4.01
C ASP A 637 -0.71 32.43 -5.36
N LEU A 638 -2.05 32.41 -5.33
CA LEU A 638 -2.90 32.20 -6.52
C LEU A 638 -3.17 33.49 -7.30
N PHE A 639 -2.96 34.63 -6.66
CA PHE A 639 -3.19 35.97 -7.22
C PHE A 639 -1.88 36.76 -7.22
N THR A 640 -1.66 37.53 -8.29
CA THR A 640 -0.44 38.33 -8.50
C THR A 640 -0.49 39.71 -7.83
N THR A 641 -1.63 40.06 -7.23
CA THR A 641 -1.83 41.32 -6.49
C THR A 641 -1.27 41.19 -5.07
N ILE A 642 -0.79 42.29 -4.48
CA ILE A 642 -0.33 42.32 -3.08
C ILE A 642 -1.53 42.00 -2.17
N LEU A 643 -1.61 40.76 -1.70
CA LEU A 643 -2.55 40.33 -0.67
C LEU A 643 -2.01 40.78 0.71
N PRO A 644 -2.89 41.06 1.69
CA PRO A 644 -2.45 41.19 3.08
C PRO A 644 -1.73 39.90 3.54
N GLU A 645 -0.73 40.01 4.41
CA GLU A 645 -0.13 38.83 5.06
C GLU A 645 -1.24 38.00 5.70
N SER A 646 -1.44 36.78 5.21
CA SER A 646 -2.48 35.87 5.69
C SER A 646 -1.84 34.70 6.42
N ASN A 647 -2.34 34.44 7.63
CA ASN A 647 -2.00 33.24 8.41
C ASN A 647 -2.96 32.08 8.10
N ALA A 648 -3.58 32.06 6.93
CA ALA A 648 -4.56 31.04 6.60
C ALA A 648 -3.90 29.68 6.34
N THR A 649 -4.39 28.65 7.03
CA THR A 649 -3.92 27.27 6.91
C THR A 649 -4.99 26.43 6.23
N MET A 650 -4.59 25.49 5.39
CA MET A 650 -5.50 24.51 4.76
C MET A 650 -5.02 23.10 5.06
N GLU A 651 -5.92 22.26 5.54
CA GLU A 651 -5.73 20.82 5.65
C GLU A 651 -6.57 20.13 4.57
N VAL A 652 -5.97 19.15 3.89
CA VAL A 652 -6.64 18.31 2.89
C VAL A 652 -6.94 16.95 3.53
N SER A 653 -8.17 16.49 3.42
CA SER A 653 -8.57 15.18 3.90
C SER A 653 -9.68 14.61 3.02
N THR A 654 -10.19 13.43 3.39
CA THR A 654 -11.42 12.89 2.83
C THR A 654 -12.45 12.76 3.93
N VAL A 655 -13.71 12.74 3.51
CA VAL A 655 -14.84 12.31 4.32
C VAL A 655 -15.56 11.21 3.56
N ASP A 656 -15.90 10.13 4.24
CA ASP A 656 -16.48 8.96 3.59
C ASP A 656 -17.61 8.33 4.40
N LEU A 657 -18.41 7.49 3.74
CA LEU A 657 -19.59 6.89 4.35
C LEU A 657 -19.23 5.83 5.39
N GLU A 658 -18.17 5.05 5.17
CA GLU A 658 -17.79 3.95 6.07
C GLU A 658 -17.16 4.44 7.39
N GLU A 659 -16.39 5.53 7.35
CA GLU A 659 -15.68 6.11 8.49
C GLU A 659 -16.48 7.25 9.14
N ASN A 660 -17.12 8.12 8.35
CA ASN A 660 -17.65 9.41 8.82
C ASN A 660 -19.18 9.53 8.81
N SER A 661 -19.92 8.42 8.67
CA SER A 661 -21.38 8.38 8.82
C SER A 661 -21.90 8.89 10.17
N SER A 662 -21.10 8.78 11.24
CA SER A 662 -21.45 9.21 12.61
C SER A 662 -20.65 10.43 13.07
N ARG A 663 -20.02 11.15 12.15
CA ARG A 663 -19.22 12.33 12.46
C ARG A 663 -20.08 13.52 12.90
N GLU A 664 -19.67 14.22 13.96
CA GLU A 664 -20.26 15.51 14.34
C GLU A 664 -19.44 16.69 13.76
N PRO A 665 -20.05 17.86 13.47
CA PRO A 665 -21.47 18.21 13.66
C PRO A 665 -22.42 17.72 12.56
N ILE A 666 -21.89 17.39 11.38
CA ILE A 666 -22.68 16.92 10.24
C ILE A 666 -22.18 15.54 9.82
N HIS A 667 -23.09 14.57 9.84
CA HIS A 667 -22.87 13.22 9.35
C HIS A 667 -22.65 13.22 7.84
N TYR A 668 -21.69 12.43 7.37
CA TYR A 668 -21.55 12.20 5.94
C TYR A 668 -22.73 11.37 5.41
N MET A 669 -23.35 11.83 4.33
CA MET A 669 -24.45 11.15 3.65
C MET A 669 -24.24 11.25 2.14
N LEU A 670 -24.69 10.23 1.41
CA LEU A 670 -24.59 10.19 -0.05
C LEU A 670 -25.26 11.43 -0.67
N PRO A 671 -24.61 12.08 -1.65
CA PRO A 671 -25.23 13.18 -2.38
C PRO A 671 -26.54 12.76 -3.06
N PRO A 672 -27.53 13.67 -3.20
CA PRO A 672 -28.81 13.32 -3.81
C PRO A 672 -28.66 12.75 -5.23
N GLY A 673 -29.16 11.54 -5.45
CA GLY A 673 -29.10 10.86 -6.76
C GLY A 673 -27.81 10.07 -7.01
N VAL A 674 -26.85 10.09 -6.07
CA VAL A 674 -25.67 9.21 -6.10
C VAL A 674 -25.98 7.94 -5.32
N GLU A 675 -25.72 6.80 -5.94
CA GLU A 675 -25.81 5.48 -5.32
C GLU A 675 -24.40 4.90 -5.14
N ARG A 676 -24.22 4.04 -4.13
CA ARG A 676 -22.96 3.32 -3.94
C ARG A 676 -22.74 2.36 -5.10
N GLU A 677 -21.49 2.19 -5.49
CA GLU A 677 -21.12 1.30 -6.57
C GLU A 677 -21.17 -0.15 -6.09
N GLY A 678 -21.79 -1.04 -6.87
CA GLY A 678 -21.79 -2.46 -6.54
C GLY A 678 -20.55 -3.16 -7.11
N ASP A 679 -19.82 -3.94 -6.32
CA ASP A 679 -18.68 -4.74 -6.79
C ASP A 679 -19.18 -5.88 -7.71
N PRO A 680 -18.93 -5.81 -9.03
CA PRO A 680 -19.42 -6.79 -9.99
C PRO A 680 -18.63 -8.10 -9.96
N SER A 681 -17.49 -8.15 -9.27
CA SER A 681 -16.64 -9.34 -9.15
C SER A 681 -17.16 -10.36 -8.14
N GLN A 682 -18.10 -9.95 -7.29
CA GLN A 682 -18.59 -10.75 -6.18
C GLN A 682 -19.93 -11.45 -6.51
N PRO A 683 -20.18 -12.64 -5.93
CA PRO A 683 -21.45 -13.34 -6.12
C PRO A 683 -22.64 -12.70 -5.38
N GLY A 684 -22.38 -11.79 -4.44
CA GLY A 684 -23.38 -11.03 -3.69
C GLY A 684 -23.38 -9.55 -4.06
N VAL A 685 -24.41 -8.82 -3.65
CA VAL A 685 -24.45 -7.34 -3.79
C VAL A 685 -23.60 -6.76 -2.66
N TYR A 686 -22.42 -6.26 -3.02
CA TYR A 686 -21.53 -5.53 -2.12
C TYR A 686 -21.41 -4.12 -2.64
N GLU A 687 -21.66 -3.16 -1.77
CA GLU A 687 -21.53 -1.76 -2.10
C GLU A 687 -20.15 -1.28 -1.66
N GLU A 688 -19.43 -0.62 -2.55
CA GLU A 688 -18.15 0.02 -2.28
C GLU A 688 -18.34 1.25 -1.40
N ASN A 689 -17.23 1.77 -0.85
CA ASN A 689 -17.26 3.03 -0.14
C ASN A 689 -17.68 4.18 -1.08
N GLU A 690 -18.09 5.29 -0.50
CA GLU A 690 -18.22 6.55 -1.21
C GLU A 690 -17.51 7.61 -0.38
N GLN A 691 -16.65 8.40 -1.04
CA GLN A 691 -15.94 9.49 -0.38
C GLN A 691 -15.96 10.82 -1.14
N SER A 692 -15.81 11.90 -0.38
CA SER A 692 -15.61 13.27 -0.87
C SER A 692 -14.29 13.85 -0.37
N LEU A 693 -13.73 14.76 -1.17
CA LEU A 693 -12.62 15.60 -0.75
C LEU A 693 -13.10 16.63 0.30
N ALA A 694 -12.38 16.72 1.42
CA ALA A 694 -12.62 17.68 2.49
C ALA A 694 -11.46 18.67 2.60
N LEU A 695 -11.80 19.96 2.60
CA LEU A 695 -10.84 21.06 2.73
C LEU A 695 -11.15 21.85 3.99
N LYS A 696 -10.26 21.77 4.99
CA LYS A 696 -10.42 22.49 6.26
C LYS A 696 -9.55 23.73 6.26
N ILE A 697 -10.18 24.90 6.15
CA ILE A 697 -9.49 26.19 6.00
C ILE A 697 -9.68 27.05 7.24
N ARG A 698 -8.59 27.48 7.89
CA ARG A 698 -8.64 28.39 9.05
C ARG A 698 -8.05 29.75 8.69
N ASN A 699 -8.56 30.82 9.33
CA ASN A 699 -8.02 32.18 9.24
C ASN A 699 -7.91 32.77 7.82
N LEU A 700 -8.81 32.39 6.91
CA LEU A 700 -8.81 32.90 5.53
C LEU A 700 -9.07 34.42 5.52
N SER A 701 -8.13 35.18 4.96
CA SER A 701 -8.22 36.63 4.91
C SER A 701 -9.02 37.10 3.68
N PRO A 702 -9.66 38.29 3.72
CA PRO A 702 -10.39 38.82 2.58
C PRO A 702 -9.52 38.92 1.32
N GLY A 703 -9.97 38.30 0.22
CA GLY A 703 -9.24 38.24 -1.05
C GLY A 703 -8.15 37.17 -1.14
N ASP A 704 -7.87 36.46 -0.04
CA ASP A 704 -6.97 35.30 -0.05
C ASP A 704 -7.70 34.06 -0.59
N ALA A 705 -6.95 33.12 -1.14
CA ALA A 705 -7.46 31.85 -1.63
C ALA A 705 -6.50 30.71 -1.26
N ARG A 706 -7.09 29.55 -0.96
CA ARG A 706 -6.38 28.27 -0.86
C ARG A 706 -6.97 27.33 -1.90
N ALA A 707 -6.12 26.49 -2.50
CA ALA A 707 -6.54 25.55 -3.51
C ALA A 707 -5.84 24.22 -3.32
N VAL A 708 -6.48 23.17 -3.82
CA VAL A 708 -5.81 21.91 -4.14
C VAL A 708 -5.76 21.74 -5.65
N TYR A 709 -4.87 20.87 -6.13
CA TYR A 709 -4.78 20.55 -7.54
C TYR A 709 -4.52 19.06 -7.76
N LYS A 710 -5.01 18.57 -8.89
CA LYS A 710 -4.71 17.25 -9.45
C LYS A 710 -4.32 17.45 -10.90
N ASN A 711 -3.28 16.76 -11.34
CA ASN A 711 -2.89 16.77 -12.74
C ASN A 711 -3.71 15.71 -13.49
N THR A 712 -4.39 16.12 -14.55
CA THR A 712 -5.21 15.24 -15.38
C THR A 712 -5.08 15.60 -16.86
N SER A 713 -5.54 14.71 -17.73
CA SER A 713 -5.55 14.90 -19.19
C SER A 713 -6.94 14.55 -19.72
N LEU A 714 -7.85 15.52 -19.62
CA LEU A 714 -9.26 15.35 -19.99
C LEU A 714 -9.64 16.29 -21.14
N ASP A 715 -10.55 15.81 -22.00
CA ASP A 715 -11.09 16.56 -23.13
C ASP A 715 -12.61 16.76 -23.02
N PHE A 716 -13.01 17.92 -22.50
CA PHE A 716 -14.43 18.22 -22.24
C PHE A 716 -15.23 18.64 -23.48
N ARG A 717 -14.65 18.68 -24.69
CA ARG A 717 -15.31 19.27 -25.87
C ARG A 717 -16.58 18.56 -26.32
N GLN A 718 -16.78 17.31 -25.92
CA GLN A 718 -17.97 16.51 -26.27
C GLN A 718 -19.12 16.68 -25.26
N TYR A 719 -18.94 17.47 -24.19
CA TYR A 719 -19.90 17.57 -23.09
C TYR A 719 -20.44 19.00 -22.94
N ASP A 720 -21.74 19.12 -22.66
CA ASP A 720 -22.42 20.42 -22.58
C ASP A 720 -22.34 21.08 -21.20
N ARG A 721 -22.22 20.28 -20.13
CA ARG A 721 -22.32 20.74 -18.74
C ARG A 721 -21.32 20.04 -17.84
N LEU A 722 -20.72 20.82 -16.94
CA LEU A 722 -19.95 20.33 -15.81
C LEU A 722 -20.73 20.63 -14.53
N GLN A 723 -20.87 19.64 -13.65
CA GLN A 723 -21.58 19.76 -12.37
C GLN A 723 -20.75 19.11 -11.28
N MET A 724 -20.85 19.63 -10.05
CA MET A 724 -20.14 19.13 -8.88
C MET A 724 -21.00 19.37 -7.64
N PHE A 725 -21.05 18.38 -6.75
CA PHE A 725 -21.67 18.54 -5.43
C PHE A 725 -20.70 19.27 -4.50
N VAL A 726 -21.24 20.19 -3.70
CA VAL A 726 -20.46 21.01 -2.78
C VAL A 726 -21.23 21.12 -1.47
N HIS A 727 -20.52 20.98 -0.36
CA HIS A 727 -21.04 21.18 0.98
C HIS A 727 -20.09 22.11 1.75
N GLY A 728 -20.65 22.97 2.59
CA GLY A 728 -19.92 23.90 3.43
C GLY A 728 -20.44 23.84 4.87
N GLU A 729 -19.53 23.75 5.83
CA GLU A 729 -19.86 23.62 7.25
C GLU A 729 -18.93 24.44 8.14
N SER A 730 -19.41 24.83 9.32
CA SER A 730 -18.58 25.44 10.35
C SER A 730 -17.73 24.41 11.07
N MET A 731 -16.61 24.87 11.63
CA MET A 731 -15.76 24.00 12.45
C MET A 731 -16.35 23.83 13.84
N MET A 732 -16.08 22.70 14.48
CA MET A 732 -16.60 22.39 15.82
C MET A 732 -16.11 23.39 16.89
N ASP A 733 -14.91 23.93 16.71
CA ASP A 733 -14.29 24.93 17.58
C ASP A 733 -14.66 26.39 17.24
N ASP A 734 -15.30 26.62 16.09
CA ASP A 734 -15.88 27.91 15.72
C ASP A 734 -17.32 27.70 15.19
N PRO A 735 -18.29 27.57 16.10
CA PRO A 735 -19.65 27.17 15.74
C PRO A 735 -20.46 28.29 15.06
N GLN A 736 -19.86 29.44 14.77
CA GLN A 736 -20.52 30.45 13.94
C GLN A 736 -20.54 29.94 12.50
N PRO A 737 -21.72 29.64 11.92
CA PRO A 737 -21.78 29.31 10.50
C PRO A 737 -21.24 30.50 9.70
N PRO A 738 -20.36 30.27 8.71
CA PRO A 738 -19.98 31.35 7.80
C PRO A 738 -21.24 31.98 7.22
N VAL A 739 -21.30 33.30 7.20
CA VAL A 739 -22.47 34.00 6.66
C VAL A 739 -22.52 33.74 5.16
N ASP A 740 -23.73 33.59 4.61
CA ASP A 740 -23.91 33.48 3.16
C ASP A 740 -23.06 34.55 2.44
N TYR A 741 -22.32 34.11 1.41
CA TYR A 741 -21.42 34.93 0.59
C TYR A 741 -20.07 35.35 1.22
N GLU A 742 -19.68 34.83 2.39
CA GLU A 742 -18.32 35.06 2.95
C GLU A 742 -17.24 34.18 2.30
N MET A 743 -17.63 33.04 1.74
CA MET A 743 -16.74 32.11 1.03
C MET A 743 -17.26 31.83 -0.37
N THR A 744 -16.35 31.64 -1.32
CA THR A 744 -16.67 31.24 -2.69
C THR A 744 -15.81 30.04 -3.07
N LEU A 745 -16.44 28.97 -3.53
CA LEU A 745 -15.72 27.88 -4.18
C LEU A 745 -15.38 28.31 -5.61
N PHE A 746 -14.15 28.04 -6.02
CA PHE A 746 -13.72 28.21 -7.40
C PHE A 746 -13.09 26.93 -7.92
N VAL A 747 -13.20 26.73 -9.23
CA VAL A 747 -12.55 25.64 -9.96
C VAL A 747 -11.79 26.26 -11.12
N ARG A 748 -10.49 26.00 -11.21
CA ARG A 748 -9.62 26.41 -12.33
C ARG A 748 -9.31 25.19 -13.18
N MET A 749 -9.53 25.26 -14.48
CA MET A 749 -9.27 24.16 -15.41
C MET A 749 -8.48 24.64 -16.61
N GLY A 750 -7.25 24.19 -16.77
CA GLY A 750 -6.47 24.54 -17.93
C GLY A 750 -5.04 24.04 -17.85
N SER A 751 -4.16 24.70 -18.59
CA SER A 751 -2.78 24.24 -18.75
C SER A 751 -1.85 24.65 -17.60
N ASP A 752 -2.27 25.59 -16.74
CA ASP A 752 -1.57 25.93 -15.50
C ASP A 752 -2.51 26.57 -14.46
N TYR A 753 -1.98 26.81 -13.26
CA TYR A 753 -2.76 27.22 -12.09
C TYR A 753 -3.00 28.74 -11.99
N GLN A 754 -2.28 29.58 -12.75
CA GLN A 754 -2.25 31.03 -12.54
C GLN A 754 -2.59 31.87 -13.79
N ASN A 755 -2.18 31.43 -14.98
CA ASN A 755 -2.23 32.24 -16.20
C ASN A 755 -3.22 31.69 -17.24
N ASN A 756 -3.39 30.37 -17.34
CA ASN A 756 -4.17 29.73 -18.42
C ASN A 756 -5.13 28.68 -17.84
N TYR A 757 -6.30 29.12 -17.37
CA TYR A 757 -7.36 28.30 -16.74
C TYR A 757 -8.77 28.79 -17.08
#